data_AF-A0A6A6ALI1-F1
#
_entry.id   AF-A0A6A6ALI1-F1
#
_cell.length_a   1.000
_cell.length_b   1.000
_cell.length_c   1.000
_cell.angle_alpha   90.00
_cell.angle_beta   90.00
_cell.angle_gamma   90.00
#
_symmetry.space_group_name_H-M   'P 1'
#
loop_
_entity.id
_entity.type
_entity.pdbx_description
1 polymer ?
#
loop_
_entity_poly.entity_id
_entity_poly.type
_entity_poly.pdbx_seq_one_letter_code
_entity_poly.pdbx_strand_id
1 'polypeptide(L)'
;MGGNLHGGAVALIFDITTSTTIAACSREGFWDTGHVSRNLNCTYLRPAPEGATVFVESRVVHLGKRMGLTTGVMRLGSMEGKVCYTYVPSQSSPAQKPPQVNPEDHPDGDGDNEAASSEKPAPNAAATQRSSAARGPRRRQHGVQSTKLEAVDDPLGPLGAPTPTTGSDAAPAPPQKELAASRGSRPAPGASAPSLGGMMDSVNLDDDDNDDELPRSQAARVPPPVQAPAGTQQQRQTQPSVSVEQAAKPTFSIYVGDPHKVGDLTSSHTEYSVTTKTTSKGYRNPEFSVSRRYRDFLWLYTQMHSNNPGVIIPPPPEKQAVGRFETDFVESRRAALERMLNKTATHPILQHDGDLKLFLESDAFNVDIKNKERKDPGLGESKGMFGSMLSGSSGKFVEHDDWFHDRKIYLDALENQLKALLKATDTVVTQRKGLAEACGDFSASLHSLSAVELSPSLSTPLDSLSDIQIRIRELYERQAQQDVLTMGIVIDEYIRLIGSVKTAFLQRQKAYHSWHAAEQELQKRKTTQDKLLRQGRSQQDRLNQLGADVADAERRVHQARLLFDDMGRLMRSELERFEREKVEDFKSGVETYLESAVEAQKELIEIWETFLMQLDTEEGETFIPPAGVVASPTAEPPTSANEPTDARNSEESVRSIRLQEFDPEAGKLVGPSKTIFYGTELDLVEGPHLYKRNGWYYLLTAEGGTSYSHACTLARSSNIWGPYELHPQKHILTSKDAPTAPLQKAGHGDLVETSDGKAYLVHLGGRPRTQARRCVLGRETSIQEAYWSDDGWLYIKNGPVPSHQVELPAARDETKYWAEQRYVFDNTNGLHEDFQWLRTPEPERIFSVKDGLQLVGRESVGSWFEQALVARRQTHFSYDAETVIDFSPTDERQFAGLIAYYCRYNFFYLTVTADADGQRELLIQSSEASWPEGCLQLPFADPVQIPNEGKVKLALSIRGSHLQFSYALGEEARLEEVGPVYDASVLSDECGGHQAHGSFTGAFVGVAASDLNGTEKTASFGYFVYRPVSHESDGYDS
;
A
#
# COMPACT_ATOMS: atom_id res chain seq x y z
N MET A 1 -4.88 58.85 -22.26
CA MET A 1 -4.42 57.47 -22.49
C MET A 1 -5.44 56.79 -23.41
N GLY A 2 -5.03 55.88 -24.30
CA GLY A 2 -5.99 55.15 -25.13
C GLY A 2 -6.55 53.95 -24.36
N GLY A 3 -7.88 53.83 -24.30
CA GLY A 3 -8.59 52.72 -23.63
C GLY A 3 -8.45 51.40 -24.39
N ASN A 4 -7.27 50.78 -24.26
CA ASN A 4 -6.92 49.47 -24.82
C ASN A 4 -6.24 48.62 -23.74
N LEU A 5 -6.50 47.32 -23.75
CA LEU A 5 -5.95 46.38 -22.77
C LEU A 5 -4.40 46.35 -22.80
N HIS A 6 -3.80 46.78 -21.70
CA HIS A 6 -2.36 46.97 -21.54
C HIS A 6 -1.60 45.63 -21.38
N GLY A 7 -0.37 45.55 -21.89
CA GLY A 7 0.43 44.31 -21.92
C GLY A 7 0.61 43.61 -20.56
N GLY A 8 0.82 44.36 -19.47
CA GLY A 8 0.87 43.77 -18.12
C GLY A 8 -0.45 43.15 -17.66
N ALA A 9 -1.59 43.70 -18.08
CA ALA A 9 -2.91 43.12 -17.80
C ALA A 9 -3.17 41.86 -18.66
N VAL A 10 -2.72 41.85 -19.91
CA VAL A 10 -2.77 40.66 -20.80
C VAL A 10 -1.98 39.50 -20.20
N ALA A 11 -0.76 39.78 -19.71
CA ALA A 11 0.08 38.78 -19.06
C ALA A 11 -0.60 38.21 -17.80
N LEU A 12 -1.18 39.07 -16.95
CA LEU A 12 -1.92 38.66 -15.75
C LEU A 12 -3.16 37.82 -16.09
N ILE A 13 -3.90 38.16 -17.14
CA ILE A 13 -5.08 37.38 -17.57
C ILE A 13 -4.65 35.97 -18.02
N PHE A 14 -3.61 35.85 -18.85
CA PHE A 14 -3.09 34.53 -19.24
C PHE A 14 -2.48 33.75 -18.07
N ASP A 15 -1.81 34.43 -17.12
CA ASP A 15 -1.28 33.79 -15.91
C ASP A 15 -2.39 33.14 -15.09
N ILE A 16 -3.47 33.89 -14.82
CA ILE A 16 -4.64 33.40 -14.10
C ILE A 16 -5.30 32.26 -14.89
N THR A 17 -5.70 32.46 -16.15
CA THR A 17 -6.48 31.43 -16.86
C THR A 17 -5.68 30.15 -17.08
N THR A 18 -4.41 30.22 -17.48
CA THR A 18 -3.57 29.02 -17.64
C THR A 18 -3.13 28.39 -16.31
N SER A 19 -3.19 29.12 -15.19
CA SER A 19 -3.05 28.54 -13.85
C SER A 19 -4.32 27.82 -13.41
N THR A 20 -5.51 28.36 -13.69
CA THR A 20 -6.78 27.66 -13.46
C THR A 20 -6.85 26.37 -14.29
N THR A 21 -6.42 26.38 -15.56
CA THR A 21 -6.38 25.15 -16.38
C THR A 21 -5.39 24.11 -15.86
N ILE A 22 -4.27 24.51 -15.26
CA ILE A 22 -3.33 23.56 -14.61
C ILE A 22 -3.89 23.06 -13.27
N ALA A 23 -4.54 23.92 -12.49
CA ALA A 23 -5.12 23.57 -11.20
C ALA A 23 -6.25 22.53 -11.32
N ALA A 24 -7.02 22.56 -12.41
CA ALA A 24 -8.00 21.52 -12.74
C ALA A 24 -7.38 20.12 -12.95
N CYS A 25 -6.07 20.02 -13.13
CA CYS A 25 -5.32 18.78 -13.33
C CYS A 25 -4.37 18.42 -12.17
N SER A 26 -4.44 19.14 -11.03
CA SER A 26 -3.65 18.82 -9.84
C SER A 26 -4.23 17.64 -9.07
N ARG A 27 -3.36 16.84 -8.45
CA ARG A 27 -3.71 15.70 -7.58
C ARG A 27 -2.50 15.30 -6.75
N GLU A 28 -2.71 14.67 -5.61
CA GLU A 28 -1.65 14.32 -4.67
C GLU A 28 -0.45 13.61 -5.33
N GLY A 29 0.75 14.19 -5.18
CA GLY A 29 2.00 13.74 -5.80
C GLY A 29 2.25 14.27 -7.22
N PHE A 30 1.39 15.16 -7.74
CA PHE A 30 1.40 15.67 -9.11
C PHE A 30 0.76 17.08 -9.16
N TRP A 31 1.59 18.13 -9.09
CA TRP A 31 1.20 19.56 -9.04
C TRP A 31 0.58 20.07 -7.73
N ASP A 32 0.98 19.49 -6.61
CA ASP A 32 0.54 19.88 -5.25
C ASP A 32 0.88 21.33 -4.86
N THR A 33 1.80 21.98 -5.58
CA THR A 33 2.29 23.33 -5.24
C THR A 33 1.57 24.41 -6.03
N GLY A 34 0.60 25.08 -5.39
CA GLY A 34 -0.09 26.28 -5.91
C GLY A 34 0.77 27.55 -6.08
N HIS A 35 2.09 27.39 -6.16
CA HIS A 35 3.07 28.45 -6.44
C HIS A 35 4.02 27.95 -7.52
N VAL A 36 3.96 28.57 -8.71
CA VAL A 36 4.73 28.17 -9.90
C VAL A 36 5.50 29.36 -10.46
N SER A 37 6.82 29.21 -10.62
CA SER A 37 7.66 30.20 -11.31
C SER A 37 7.44 30.09 -12.82
N ARG A 38 6.72 31.04 -13.42
CA ARG A 38 6.39 31.05 -14.86
C ARG A 38 7.22 32.04 -15.66
N ASN A 39 7.40 31.73 -16.95
CA ASN A 39 7.81 32.67 -18.00
C ASN A 39 6.70 32.76 -19.05
N LEU A 40 6.14 33.96 -19.26
CA LEU A 40 4.99 34.21 -20.14
C LEU A 40 5.38 35.05 -21.37
N ASN A 41 5.70 34.36 -22.47
CA ASN A 41 6.02 34.98 -23.75
C ASN A 41 4.75 35.39 -24.51
N CYS A 42 4.17 36.53 -24.14
CA CYS A 42 2.94 37.05 -24.75
C CYS A 42 3.23 37.77 -26.08
N THR A 43 2.59 37.35 -27.16
CA THR A 43 2.62 38.02 -28.47
C THR A 43 1.37 38.89 -28.66
N TYR A 44 1.59 40.16 -29.02
CA TYR A 44 0.55 41.14 -29.30
C TYR A 44 0.20 41.14 -30.79
N LEU A 45 -1.07 40.94 -31.15
CA LEU A 45 -1.51 40.91 -32.56
C LEU A 45 -2.45 42.07 -32.93
N ARG A 46 -3.30 42.53 -32.02
CA ARG A 46 -4.17 43.72 -32.19
C ARG A 46 -4.81 44.11 -30.84
N PRO A 47 -5.15 45.39 -30.61
CA PRO A 47 -5.77 45.83 -29.36
C PRO A 47 -7.12 45.17 -29.09
N ALA A 48 -7.40 44.85 -27.82
CA ALA A 48 -8.75 44.77 -27.29
C ALA A 48 -9.12 46.13 -26.64
N PRO A 49 -10.19 46.82 -27.09
CA PRO A 49 -10.64 48.06 -26.47
C PRO A 49 -11.20 47.88 -25.05
N GLU A 50 -11.18 48.95 -24.28
CA GLU A 50 -11.85 49.04 -22.98
C GLU A 50 -13.36 48.82 -23.12
N GLY A 51 -13.95 48.02 -22.23
CA GLY A 51 -15.36 47.60 -22.29
C GLY A 51 -15.68 46.49 -23.30
N ALA A 52 -14.70 45.99 -24.06
CA ALA A 52 -14.93 44.87 -24.99
C ALA A 52 -14.84 43.50 -24.30
N THR A 53 -15.84 42.64 -24.53
CA THR A 53 -15.80 41.23 -24.13
C THR A 53 -14.67 40.50 -24.86
N VAL A 54 -13.84 39.78 -24.11
CA VAL A 54 -12.82 38.89 -24.66
C VAL A 54 -13.05 37.44 -24.23
N PHE A 55 -12.88 36.51 -25.16
CA PHE A 55 -12.84 35.09 -24.88
C PHE A 55 -11.37 34.65 -24.75
N VAL A 56 -11.05 33.84 -23.74
CA VAL A 56 -9.69 33.33 -23.50
C VAL A 56 -9.72 31.81 -23.53
N GLU A 57 -9.21 31.23 -24.62
CA GLU A 57 -8.89 29.81 -24.69
C GLU A 57 -7.56 29.60 -23.96
N SER A 58 -7.51 28.70 -22.98
CA SER A 58 -6.28 28.28 -22.29
C SER A 58 -6.19 26.76 -22.31
N ARG A 59 -5.06 26.22 -22.76
CA ARG A 59 -4.87 24.79 -23.00
C ARG A 59 -3.62 24.31 -22.27
N VAL A 60 -3.74 23.23 -21.52
CA VAL A 60 -2.58 22.45 -21.04
C VAL A 60 -2.08 21.63 -22.22
N VAL A 61 -0.79 21.79 -22.53
CA VAL A 61 -0.12 21.16 -23.67
C VAL A 61 0.81 20.05 -23.21
N HIS A 62 1.46 20.23 -22.06
CA HIS A 62 2.19 19.17 -21.37
C HIS A 62 2.05 19.34 -19.85
N LEU A 63 2.03 18.25 -19.10
CA LEU A 63 1.93 18.29 -17.65
C LEU A 63 2.69 17.12 -16.99
N GLY A 64 3.90 17.37 -16.47
CA GLY A 64 4.69 16.41 -15.69
C GLY A 64 4.92 16.91 -14.26
N LYS A 65 5.19 16.02 -13.28
CA LYS A 65 5.14 16.25 -11.80
C LYS A 65 5.63 17.62 -11.25
N ARG A 66 6.51 18.36 -11.95
CA ARG A 66 7.05 19.68 -11.54
C ARG A 66 7.18 20.72 -12.68
N MET A 67 6.90 20.37 -13.93
CA MET A 67 7.06 21.26 -15.09
C MET A 67 5.99 20.98 -16.15
N GLY A 68 5.40 22.04 -16.69
CA GLY A 68 4.19 21.97 -17.50
C GLY A 68 4.15 23.10 -18.50
N LEU A 69 3.63 22.78 -19.68
CA LEU A 69 3.51 23.69 -20.80
C LEU A 69 2.03 24.03 -21.00
N THR A 70 1.74 25.32 -21.16
CA THR A 70 0.41 25.84 -21.46
C THR A 70 0.49 26.76 -22.67
N THR A 71 -0.63 26.90 -23.37
CA THR A 71 -0.83 27.91 -24.42
C THR A 71 -2.11 28.69 -24.15
N GLY A 72 -2.16 29.92 -24.65
CA GLY A 72 -3.30 30.82 -24.47
C GLY A 72 -3.63 31.59 -25.75
N VAL A 73 -4.91 31.74 -26.06
CA VAL A 73 -5.40 32.51 -27.22
C VAL A 73 -6.56 33.41 -26.75
N MET A 74 -6.36 34.72 -26.81
CA MET A 74 -7.39 35.72 -26.47
C MET A 74 -8.03 36.28 -27.73
N ARG A 75 -9.36 36.32 -27.78
CA ARG A 75 -10.18 36.70 -28.94
C ARG A 75 -11.23 37.74 -28.56
N LEU A 76 -11.59 38.64 -29.46
CA LEU A 76 -12.69 39.59 -29.25
C LEU A 76 -14.06 38.95 -29.50
N GLY A 77 -15.00 39.14 -28.56
CA GLY A 77 -16.43 38.80 -28.69
C GLY A 77 -16.79 37.34 -28.43
N SER A 78 -16.13 36.37 -29.10
CA SER A 78 -16.51 34.95 -29.05
C SER A 78 -15.33 34.00 -29.29
N MET A 79 -15.57 32.68 -29.20
CA MET A 79 -14.60 31.63 -29.55
C MET A 79 -14.14 31.70 -31.03
N GLU A 80 -15.02 32.06 -31.96
CA GLU A 80 -14.67 32.30 -33.37
C GLU A 80 -14.03 33.69 -33.58
N GLY A 81 -13.91 34.48 -32.51
CA GLY A 81 -13.50 35.86 -32.52
C GLY A 81 -12.10 36.12 -33.06
N LYS A 82 -11.90 37.37 -33.47
CA LYS A 82 -10.61 37.89 -33.95
C LYS A 82 -9.57 37.81 -32.82
N VAL A 83 -8.52 37.02 -33.02
CA VAL A 83 -7.41 36.83 -32.06
C VAL A 83 -6.67 38.15 -31.82
N CYS A 84 -6.58 38.56 -30.56
CA CYS A 84 -5.92 39.79 -30.13
C CYS A 84 -4.52 39.57 -29.53
N TYR A 85 -4.37 38.52 -28.75
CA TYR A 85 -3.13 38.19 -28.04
C TYR A 85 -2.96 36.67 -27.99
N THR A 86 -1.72 36.19 -27.98
CA THR A 86 -1.40 34.77 -27.81
C THR A 86 -0.24 34.55 -26.84
N TYR A 87 -0.22 33.41 -26.18
CA TYR A 87 0.89 32.87 -25.40
C TYR A 87 1.21 31.47 -25.92
N VAL A 88 2.42 31.31 -26.46
CA VAL A 88 2.89 30.09 -27.13
C VAL A 88 4.41 30.02 -26.98
N PRO A 89 5.05 28.83 -26.93
CA PRO A 89 6.43 28.68 -27.40
C PRO A 89 6.59 29.34 -28.77
N SER A 90 7.74 29.98 -29.01
CA SER A 90 7.89 30.87 -30.17
C SER A 90 7.68 30.14 -31.49
N GLN A 91 6.51 30.34 -32.11
CA GLN A 91 6.35 30.06 -33.53
C GLN A 91 7.29 31.00 -34.30
N SER A 92 8.38 30.44 -34.81
CA SER A 92 9.22 31.05 -35.83
C SER A 92 8.42 31.16 -37.13
N SER A 93 7.54 32.16 -37.18
CA SER A 93 6.84 32.54 -38.41
C SER A 93 7.88 32.71 -39.51
N PRO A 94 7.76 32.00 -40.66
CA PRO A 94 8.75 32.09 -41.73
C PRO A 94 8.86 33.55 -42.17
N ALA A 95 10.08 34.09 -42.17
CA ALA A 95 10.30 35.51 -42.33
C ALA A 95 9.66 36.02 -43.63
N GLN A 96 8.58 36.82 -43.50
CA GLN A 96 8.05 37.58 -44.62
C GLN A 96 9.18 38.50 -45.12
N LYS A 97 9.68 38.22 -46.32
CA LYS A 97 10.66 39.09 -46.96
C LYS A 97 10.05 40.50 -47.05
N PRO A 98 10.70 41.54 -46.50
CA PRO A 98 10.22 42.90 -46.70
C PRO A 98 10.22 43.20 -48.21
N PRO A 99 9.24 43.96 -48.72
CA PRO A 99 9.23 44.34 -50.12
C PRO A 99 10.47 45.17 -50.44
N GLN A 100 11.09 44.91 -51.59
CA GLN A 100 12.19 45.74 -52.08
C GLN A 100 11.65 47.13 -52.44
N VAL A 101 12.20 48.16 -51.80
CA VAL A 101 12.02 49.57 -52.19
C VAL A 101 13.42 50.13 -52.45
N ASN A 102 13.60 50.77 -53.60
CA ASN A 102 14.90 51.33 -54.00
C ASN A 102 15.21 52.63 -53.23
N PRO A 103 16.50 52.98 -53.05
CA PRO A 103 16.91 54.12 -52.22
C PRO A 103 17.13 55.41 -53.06
N GLU A 104 16.13 56.29 -53.12
CA GLU A 104 16.28 57.67 -53.60
C GLU A 104 15.54 58.67 -52.67
N ASP A 105 16.04 59.90 -52.65
CA ASP A 105 15.51 61.15 -52.05
C ASP A 105 15.27 61.28 -50.52
N HIS A 106 16.28 61.89 -49.88
CA HIS A 106 16.13 62.98 -48.89
C HIS A 106 15.49 64.24 -49.56
N PRO A 107 14.99 65.30 -48.86
CA PRO A 107 15.46 65.80 -47.55
C PRO A 107 14.43 66.51 -46.60
N ASP A 108 14.96 67.03 -45.49
CA ASP A 108 14.58 68.23 -44.68
C ASP A 108 13.16 68.46 -44.10
N GLY A 109 13.06 69.19 -42.97
CA GLY A 109 11.75 69.54 -42.38
C GLY A 109 11.61 70.26 -41.01
N ASP A 110 12.67 70.63 -40.27
CA ASP A 110 12.71 71.53 -39.07
C ASP A 110 11.80 71.23 -37.83
N GLY A 111 12.08 71.84 -36.66
CA GLY A 111 11.16 71.73 -35.50
C GLY A 111 11.53 72.11 -34.04
N ASP A 112 12.70 72.72 -33.75
CA ASP A 112 13.05 73.44 -32.49
C ASP A 112 13.00 72.79 -31.07
N ASN A 113 14.15 72.91 -30.35
CA ASN A 113 14.40 73.38 -28.96
C ASN A 113 13.42 73.08 -27.77
N GLU A 114 13.85 72.88 -26.50
CA GLU A 114 14.91 73.57 -25.73
C GLU A 114 15.71 72.70 -24.70
N ALA A 115 16.90 73.22 -24.34
CA ALA A 115 17.63 73.18 -23.05
C ALA A 115 17.50 72.01 -22.01
N ALA A 116 18.63 71.32 -21.81
CA ALA A 116 19.51 71.31 -20.59
C ALA A 116 18.91 71.05 -19.18
N SER A 117 19.58 70.33 -18.25
CA SER A 117 21.02 70.42 -17.92
C SER A 117 21.74 69.14 -17.46
N SER A 118 23.06 69.27 -17.44
CA SER A 118 24.16 68.44 -16.89
C SER A 118 24.02 68.05 -15.38
N GLU A 119 24.84 67.20 -14.75
CA GLU A 119 26.30 66.92 -14.91
C GLU A 119 26.77 65.46 -14.61
N LYS A 120 28.02 65.16 -14.99
CA LYS A 120 28.93 64.15 -14.40
C LYS A 120 30.30 64.82 -14.19
N PRO A 121 31.07 64.49 -13.14
CA PRO A 121 32.25 63.62 -13.35
C PRO A 121 32.63 62.69 -12.17
N ALA A 122 33.64 61.84 -12.37
CA ALA A 122 34.37 61.09 -11.33
C ALA A 122 35.58 61.90 -10.80
N PRO A 123 36.39 61.41 -9.81
CA PRO A 123 37.54 60.55 -10.17
C PRO A 123 38.09 59.58 -9.08
N ASN A 124 39.23 58.95 -9.42
CA ASN A 124 40.19 58.11 -8.66
C ASN A 124 40.65 58.68 -7.27
N ALA A 125 41.45 58.05 -6.39
CA ALA A 125 42.58 57.12 -6.57
C ALA A 125 43.14 56.49 -5.26
N ALA A 126 44.11 55.56 -5.40
CA ALA A 126 45.17 55.13 -4.43
C ALA A 126 44.75 54.50 -3.07
N ALA A 127 45.32 53.40 -2.54
CA ALA A 127 46.71 52.93 -2.37
C ALA A 127 47.52 53.75 -1.32
N THR A 128 48.29 53.18 -0.38
CA THR A 128 48.76 51.79 -0.13
C THR A 128 49.30 51.62 1.30
N GLN A 129 49.34 50.40 1.87
CA GLN A 129 50.43 49.94 2.76
C GLN A 129 50.52 48.39 2.83
N ARG A 130 51.53 47.82 3.51
CA ARG A 130 52.03 46.42 3.34
C ARG A 130 52.31 45.67 4.66
N SER A 131 52.64 44.37 4.53
CA SER A 131 53.15 43.40 5.55
C SER A 131 52.07 42.68 6.38
N SER A 132 52.23 41.44 6.85
CA SER A 132 53.19 40.35 6.49
C SER A 132 52.61 38.95 6.81
N ALA A 133 53.36 37.87 6.50
CA ALA A 133 53.00 36.44 6.57
C ALA A 133 52.50 35.95 7.98
N ALA A 134 51.91 34.76 8.18
CA ALA A 134 52.24 33.47 7.57
C ALA A 134 51.25 32.29 7.85
N ARG A 135 51.42 31.20 7.06
CA ARG A 135 51.24 29.76 7.39
C ARG A 135 50.00 29.27 8.20
N GLY A 136 49.17 28.44 7.56
CA GLY A 136 48.25 27.51 8.24
C GLY A 136 48.75 26.05 8.30
N PRO A 137 48.15 25.20 9.17
CA PRO A 137 48.23 23.73 9.12
C PRO A 137 46.83 23.06 9.30
N ARG A 138 46.59 21.74 9.12
CA ARG A 138 47.19 20.68 8.27
C ARG A 138 46.19 19.51 8.18
N ARG A 139 46.15 18.81 7.05
CA ARG A 139 45.53 17.48 6.91
C ARG A 139 46.41 16.41 7.61
N ARG A 140 45.83 15.33 8.14
CA ARG A 140 46.57 14.08 8.45
C ARG A 140 46.11 12.98 7.49
N GLN A 141 47.06 12.43 6.74
CA GLN A 141 46.98 11.09 6.15
C GLN A 141 47.83 10.15 7.00
N HIS A 142 47.49 8.87 6.99
CA HIS A 142 48.49 7.81 6.80
C HIS A 142 48.23 7.20 5.41
N GLY A 143 49.25 6.63 4.78
CA GLY A 143 49.16 6.03 3.45
C GLY A 143 50.00 4.75 3.40
N VAL A 144 50.49 4.43 2.19
CA VAL A 144 51.24 3.21 1.76
C VAL A 144 50.32 2.25 0.98
N GLN A 145 50.60 1.89 -0.28
CA GLN A 145 51.58 2.42 -1.24
C GLN A 145 51.09 2.20 -2.69
N SER A 146 51.87 2.63 -3.69
CA SER A 146 51.56 2.47 -5.12
C SER A 146 52.54 1.51 -5.80
N THR A 147 52.07 0.81 -6.83
CA THR A 147 52.94 0.26 -7.90
C THR A 147 52.25 0.49 -9.24
N LYS A 148 53.00 1.02 -10.21
CA LYS A 148 52.58 1.09 -11.63
C LYS A 148 53.19 -0.06 -12.41
N LEU A 149 52.55 -0.43 -13.50
CA LEU A 149 53.19 -1.05 -14.66
C LEU A 149 53.10 -0.07 -15.85
N GLU A 150 54.02 -0.20 -16.79
CA GLU A 150 54.09 0.58 -18.03
C GLU A 150 53.53 -0.24 -19.20
N ALA A 151 53.23 0.43 -20.32
CA ALA A 151 52.67 -0.18 -21.52
C ALA A 151 53.70 -0.24 -22.66
N VAL A 152 53.60 -1.30 -23.48
CA VAL A 152 54.24 -1.43 -24.81
C VAL A 152 53.28 -2.24 -25.69
N ASP A 153 53.16 -1.87 -26.96
CA ASP A 153 52.14 -2.36 -27.89
C ASP A 153 52.47 -3.71 -28.59
N ASP A 154 51.45 -4.18 -29.32
CA ASP A 154 51.30 -5.27 -30.32
C ASP A 154 52.50 -5.49 -31.31
N PRO A 155 52.60 -6.60 -32.10
CA PRO A 155 51.47 -7.26 -32.79
C PRO A 155 51.49 -8.82 -32.96
N LEU A 156 50.30 -9.39 -33.28
CA LEU A 156 50.00 -10.38 -34.36
C LEU A 156 48.88 -11.39 -33.98
N GLY A 157 47.86 -11.54 -34.85
CA GLY A 157 46.92 -12.70 -34.87
C GLY A 157 47.08 -13.51 -36.18
N PRO A 158 46.05 -14.22 -36.70
CA PRO A 158 44.78 -14.65 -36.08
C PRO A 158 44.37 -16.12 -36.45
N LEU A 159 43.14 -16.53 -36.07
CA LEU A 159 42.34 -17.67 -36.59
C LEU A 159 42.76 -19.14 -36.31
N GLY A 160 41.77 -19.99 -35.98
CA GLY A 160 41.89 -21.47 -35.96
C GLY A 160 40.68 -22.19 -35.33
N ALA A 161 40.04 -23.12 -36.07
CA ALA A 161 38.89 -23.96 -35.68
C ALA A 161 38.88 -25.28 -36.51
N PRO A 162 37.93 -26.23 -36.38
CA PRO A 162 37.53 -26.97 -35.16
C PRO A 162 37.46 -28.53 -35.34
N THR A 163 37.52 -29.30 -34.23
CA THR A 163 37.06 -30.73 -34.04
C THR A 163 37.64 -31.82 -35.00
N PRO A 164 37.30 -33.15 -34.96
CA PRO A 164 36.37 -33.95 -34.12
C PRO A 164 36.86 -35.32 -33.51
N THR A 165 36.10 -35.83 -32.52
CA THR A 165 35.73 -37.25 -32.17
C THR A 165 36.74 -38.42 -32.08
N THR A 166 36.77 -39.10 -30.92
CA THR A 166 36.49 -40.55 -30.61
C THR A 166 36.96 -40.89 -29.17
N GLY A 167 36.41 -41.82 -28.38
CA GLY A 167 35.28 -42.76 -28.52
C GLY A 167 34.82 -43.28 -27.12
N SER A 168 33.99 -44.33 -27.06
CA SER A 168 33.37 -44.87 -25.82
C SER A 168 34.19 -45.93 -25.08
N ASP A 169 34.04 -46.06 -23.74
CA ASP A 169 33.34 -47.22 -23.10
C ASP A 169 33.17 -47.07 -21.56
N ALA A 170 32.57 -48.07 -20.89
CA ALA A 170 32.07 -48.03 -19.51
C ALA A 170 33.02 -48.55 -18.37
N ALA A 171 32.50 -48.56 -17.14
CA ALA A 171 33.21 -48.70 -15.86
C ALA A 171 33.79 -50.10 -15.52
N PRO A 172 34.69 -50.16 -14.49
CA PRO A 172 34.44 -51.12 -13.40
C PRO A 172 34.71 -50.57 -11.96
N ALA A 173 34.40 -51.41 -10.96
CA ALA A 173 34.44 -51.14 -9.52
C ALA A 173 35.81 -51.45 -8.83
N PRO A 174 36.05 -51.08 -7.55
CA PRO A 174 37.39 -51.05 -6.93
C PRO A 174 37.74 -52.29 -6.06
N PRO A 175 39.04 -52.50 -5.73
CA PRO A 175 39.52 -53.46 -4.72
C PRO A 175 40.02 -52.80 -3.40
N GLN A 176 40.19 -53.62 -2.34
CA GLN A 176 40.62 -53.23 -0.98
C GLN A 176 41.87 -54.02 -0.53
N LYS A 177 42.61 -53.52 0.50
CA LYS A 177 43.23 -54.25 1.65
C LYS A 177 44.17 -53.33 2.46
N GLU A 178 44.57 -53.58 3.72
CA GLU A 178 44.38 -54.68 4.69
C GLU A 178 44.36 -54.06 6.13
N LEU A 179 43.35 -54.28 6.99
CA LEU A 179 43.28 -55.24 8.15
C LEU A 179 44.47 -55.25 9.14
N ALA A 180 44.31 -55.33 10.47
CA ALA A 180 43.12 -55.52 11.36
C ALA A 180 43.31 -54.68 12.68
N ALA A 181 42.80 -54.90 13.90
CA ALA A 181 42.01 -55.95 14.60
C ALA A 181 41.50 -55.39 15.99
N SER A 182 40.62 -55.99 16.81
CA SER A 182 39.41 -56.81 16.59
C SER A 182 38.61 -57.07 17.91
N ARG A 183 37.28 -56.80 17.92
CA ARG A 183 36.23 -57.25 18.91
C ARG A 183 36.27 -56.72 20.37
N GLY A 184 35.15 -56.57 21.10
CA GLY A 184 33.73 -56.63 20.70
C GLY A 184 32.65 -56.57 21.82
N SER A 185 31.65 -55.67 21.66
CA SER A 185 30.18 -55.84 21.85
C SER A 185 29.47 -56.36 23.14
N ARG A 186 28.68 -55.46 23.80
CA ARG A 186 27.33 -55.62 24.47
C ARG A 186 27.17 -56.67 25.62
N PRO A 187 26.03 -56.76 26.38
CA PRO A 187 24.76 -55.98 26.42
C PRO A 187 24.37 -55.45 27.85
N ALA A 188 23.09 -55.07 28.04
CA ALA A 188 22.36 -54.93 29.33
C ALA A 188 21.52 -56.22 29.61
N PRO A 189 20.75 -56.41 30.73
CA PRO A 189 20.33 -55.51 31.82
C PRO A 189 20.47 -56.13 33.26
N GLY A 190 19.86 -55.53 34.30
CA GLY A 190 19.62 -56.21 35.60
C GLY A 190 19.51 -55.30 36.83
N ALA A 191 18.78 -55.73 37.86
CA ALA A 191 18.49 -54.97 39.09
C ALA A 191 19.26 -55.49 40.34
N SER A 192 19.04 -54.84 41.50
CA SER A 192 19.36 -55.21 42.91
C SER A 192 20.51 -54.45 43.60
N ALA A 193 20.33 -54.17 44.90
CA ALA A 193 21.34 -53.67 45.85
C ALA A 193 21.86 -54.83 46.75
N PRO A 194 22.81 -54.66 47.73
CA PRO A 194 22.50 -53.94 49.00
C PRO A 194 23.67 -53.27 49.80
N SER A 195 23.28 -52.33 50.68
CA SER A 195 23.74 -52.02 52.07
C SER A 195 25.23 -51.96 52.53
N LEU A 196 25.55 -50.85 53.25
CA LEU A 196 26.33 -50.68 54.53
C LEU A 196 27.27 -49.44 54.51
N GLY A 197 27.38 -48.59 55.55
CA GLY A 197 26.60 -48.46 56.79
C GLY A 197 27.19 -47.43 57.80
N GLY A 198 26.38 -46.98 58.79
CA GLY A 198 26.77 -46.12 59.94
C GLY A 198 26.77 -44.60 59.69
N MET A 199 26.53 -43.68 60.64
CA MET A 199 26.06 -43.66 62.05
C MET A 199 25.29 -42.30 62.24
N MET A 200 24.43 -42.02 63.22
CA MET A 200 24.51 -42.22 64.68
C MET A 200 23.11 -42.03 65.37
N ASP A 201 23.00 -42.37 66.66
CA ASP A 201 21.80 -42.36 67.54
C ASP A 201 20.98 -41.05 67.64
N SER A 202 19.67 -41.07 67.96
CA SER A 202 19.18 -41.23 69.35
C SER A 202 17.73 -41.73 69.53
N VAL A 203 17.60 -42.94 70.13
CA VAL A 203 16.65 -43.41 71.18
C VAL A 203 15.39 -42.57 71.52
N ASN A 204 14.14 -43.09 71.42
CA ASN A 204 13.39 -44.08 72.27
C ASN A 204 12.65 -43.41 73.46
N LEU A 205 11.48 -43.84 73.99
CA LEU A 205 10.45 -44.90 73.74
C LEU A 205 9.09 -44.28 74.25
N ASP A 206 7.88 -44.87 74.28
CA ASP A 206 7.30 -46.23 74.30
C ASP A 206 6.16 -46.31 73.20
N ASP A 207 5.79 -47.43 72.56
CA ASP A 207 5.31 -48.77 73.00
C ASP A 207 3.91 -48.74 73.66
N ASP A 208 2.91 -49.61 73.36
CA ASP A 208 2.76 -50.66 72.32
C ASP A 208 1.26 -51.00 72.07
N ASP A 209 0.96 -51.94 71.15
CA ASP A 209 -0.36 -52.42 70.69
C ASP A 209 -1.36 -52.92 71.77
N ASN A 210 -2.67 -52.94 71.44
CA ASN A 210 -3.48 -54.17 71.35
C ASN A 210 -4.93 -53.97 70.82
N ASP A 211 -5.56 -55.09 70.43
CA ASP A 211 -6.84 -55.20 69.71
C ASP A 211 -8.14 -55.13 70.56
N ASP A 212 -9.26 -55.04 69.83
CA ASP A 212 -10.46 -55.91 69.92
C ASP A 212 -11.86 -55.35 70.29
N GLU A 213 -12.84 -55.91 69.56
CA GLU A 213 -14.32 -55.93 69.68
C GLU A 213 -15.22 -54.66 69.79
N LEU A 214 -16.44 -54.83 69.27
CA LEU A 214 -17.54 -53.85 69.17
C LEU A 214 -18.46 -53.86 70.41
N PRO A 215 -19.25 -52.79 70.62
CA PRO A 215 -20.71 -53.03 70.59
C PRO A 215 -21.55 -51.98 69.83
N ARG A 216 -22.83 -52.33 69.63
CA ARG A 216 -23.81 -51.65 68.76
C ARG A 216 -24.56 -50.52 69.48
N SER A 217 -25.03 -49.52 68.73
CA SER A 217 -26.47 -49.22 68.49
C SER A 217 -26.83 -47.72 68.34
N GLN A 218 -28.06 -47.49 67.83
CA GLN A 218 -28.72 -46.21 67.52
C GLN A 218 -28.25 -45.49 66.23
N ALA A 219 -29.09 -45.02 65.32
CA ALA A 219 -30.41 -45.41 64.77
C ALA A 219 -30.85 -44.22 63.89
N ALA A 220 -30.88 -44.39 62.56
CA ALA A 220 -31.30 -43.32 61.65
C ALA A 220 -32.83 -43.19 61.58
N ARG A 221 -33.32 -41.97 61.26
CA ARG A 221 -34.73 -41.71 60.93
C ARG A 221 -34.91 -41.43 59.44
N VAL A 222 -36.05 -41.84 58.89
CA VAL A 222 -36.45 -41.64 57.49
C VAL A 222 -37.86 -41.04 57.44
N PRO A 223 -38.08 -39.95 56.65
CA PRO A 223 -39.39 -39.55 56.14
C PRO A 223 -39.64 -40.03 54.68
N PRO A 224 -40.89 -40.00 54.19
CA PRO A 224 -41.39 -40.91 53.12
C PRO A 224 -41.31 -40.35 51.67
N PRO A 225 -41.61 -41.16 50.62
CA PRO A 225 -41.36 -40.81 49.22
C PRO A 225 -42.47 -39.96 48.57
N VAL A 226 -42.12 -39.23 47.51
CA VAL A 226 -43.04 -38.44 46.66
C VAL A 226 -42.66 -38.62 45.18
N GLN A 227 -43.65 -38.68 44.28
CA GLN A 227 -43.46 -38.80 42.83
C GLN A 227 -43.20 -37.45 42.14
N ALA A 228 -42.78 -37.48 40.87
CA ALA A 228 -42.23 -36.33 40.17
C ALA A 228 -43.28 -35.29 39.72
N PRO A 229 -42.97 -33.98 39.78
CA PRO A 229 -43.56 -32.97 38.90
C PRO A 229 -42.85 -32.96 37.54
N ALA A 230 -43.52 -32.44 36.50
CA ALA A 230 -42.97 -32.39 35.15
C ALA A 230 -41.79 -31.40 35.02
N GLY A 231 -40.72 -31.81 34.33
CA GLY A 231 -39.59 -30.95 34.01
C GLY A 231 -39.94 -29.98 32.88
N THR A 232 -40.04 -28.68 33.18
CA THR A 232 -40.00 -27.63 32.16
C THR A 232 -38.63 -27.63 31.49
N GLN A 233 -38.62 -27.44 30.16
CA GLN A 233 -37.38 -27.42 29.40
C GLN A 233 -36.61 -26.13 29.68
N GLN A 234 -35.45 -26.25 30.32
CA GLN A 234 -34.33 -25.35 30.09
C GLN A 234 -33.21 -26.13 29.42
N GLN A 235 -32.96 -25.82 28.15
CA GLN A 235 -31.83 -26.37 27.43
C GLN A 235 -30.54 -25.91 28.12
N ARG A 236 -29.73 -26.86 28.60
CA ARG A 236 -28.29 -26.59 28.72
C ARG A 236 -27.77 -26.38 27.30
N GLN A 237 -27.54 -25.12 26.93
CA GLN A 237 -26.71 -24.82 25.76
C GLN A 237 -25.33 -25.40 26.02
N THR A 238 -25.01 -26.51 25.34
CA THR A 238 -23.65 -26.98 25.19
C THR A 238 -22.92 -25.97 24.33
N GLN A 239 -22.16 -25.06 24.95
CA GLN A 239 -21.21 -24.24 24.22
C GLN A 239 -20.28 -25.16 23.41
N PRO A 240 -20.00 -24.86 22.14
CA PRO A 240 -19.10 -25.67 21.34
C PRO A 240 -17.71 -25.70 22.00
N SER A 241 -17.09 -26.87 22.05
CA SER A 241 -15.76 -27.05 22.63
C SER A 241 -14.71 -26.38 21.75
N VAL A 242 -14.34 -25.15 22.10
CA VAL A 242 -13.20 -24.40 21.55
C VAL A 242 -11.94 -25.27 21.59
N SER A 243 -11.06 -25.17 20.58
CA SER A 243 -9.88 -26.02 20.51
C SER A 243 -8.94 -25.80 21.71
N VAL A 244 -8.21 -26.84 22.10
CA VAL A 244 -7.31 -26.81 23.28
C VAL A 244 -6.21 -25.75 23.13
N GLU A 245 -5.86 -25.39 21.90
CA GLU A 245 -4.85 -24.37 21.58
C GLU A 245 -5.44 -22.94 21.61
N GLN A 246 -6.68 -22.75 21.15
CA GLN A 246 -7.40 -21.47 21.32
C GLN A 246 -7.71 -21.17 22.80
N ALA A 247 -7.93 -22.20 23.62
CA ALA A 247 -8.19 -22.06 25.06
C ALA A 247 -6.99 -21.56 25.90
N ALA A 248 -5.81 -21.35 25.29
CA ALA A 248 -4.56 -21.04 25.98
C ALA A 248 -4.28 -19.54 26.20
N LYS A 249 -5.02 -18.63 25.54
CA LYS A 249 -4.83 -17.17 25.67
C LYS A 249 -6.15 -16.49 26.06
N PRO A 250 -6.18 -15.62 27.09
CA PRO A 250 -7.36 -14.83 27.39
C PRO A 250 -7.59 -13.77 26.32
N THR A 251 -8.85 -13.59 25.93
CA THR A 251 -9.30 -12.46 25.11
C THR A 251 -9.74 -11.30 25.99
N PHE A 252 -9.57 -10.09 25.47
CA PHE A 252 -10.04 -8.84 26.06
C PHE A 252 -10.73 -8.00 24.98
N SER A 253 -11.80 -7.32 25.36
CA SER A 253 -12.45 -6.28 24.54
C SER A 253 -12.85 -5.16 25.49
N ILE A 254 -12.14 -4.04 25.40
CA ILE A 254 -12.32 -2.89 26.30
C ILE A 254 -12.92 -1.76 25.49
N TYR A 255 -14.04 -1.22 25.97
CA TYR A 255 -14.74 -0.08 25.39
C TYR A 255 -14.62 1.10 26.35
N VAL A 256 -14.29 2.28 25.83
CA VAL A 256 -14.25 3.54 26.58
C VAL A 256 -15.36 4.42 26.03
N GLY A 257 -16.35 4.72 26.85
CA GLY A 257 -17.58 5.41 26.46
C GLY A 257 -18.03 6.46 27.48
N ASP A 258 -19.29 6.88 27.35
CA ASP A 258 -20.00 7.81 28.25
C ASP A 258 -19.18 9.04 28.72
N PRO A 259 -18.53 9.81 27.81
CA PRO A 259 -17.67 10.91 28.18
C PRO A 259 -18.48 12.07 28.78
N HIS A 260 -18.40 12.26 30.09
CA HIS A 260 -19.21 13.26 30.81
C HIS A 260 -18.36 14.16 31.72
N LYS A 261 -18.83 15.40 31.92
CA LYS A 261 -18.09 16.45 32.62
C LYS A 261 -18.43 16.45 34.12
N VAL A 262 -17.44 16.13 34.96
CA VAL A 262 -17.56 16.02 36.41
C VAL A 262 -16.78 17.13 37.10
N GLY A 263 -17.39 17.80 38.09
CA GLY A 263 -16.78 18.82 38.95
C GLY A 263 -17.06 20.28 38.56
N ASP A 264 -16.77 21.18 39.50
CA ASP A 264 -17.09 22.62 39.45
C ASP A 264 -16.26 23.40 38.41
N LEU A 265 -16.56 24.69 38.22
CA LEU A 265 -15.84 25.58 37.30
C LEU A 265 -14.29 25.48 37.41
N THR A 266 -13.75 25.33 38.62
CA THR A 266 -12.30 25.27 38.89
C THR A 266 -11.72 23.85 38.92
N SER A 267 -12.54 22.81 39.09
CA SER A 267 -12.11 21.41 39.30
C SER A 267 -12.56 20.45 38.18
N SER A 268 -13.39 20.95 37.25
CA SER A 268 -14.03 20.19 36.17
C SER A 268 -13.06 19.40 35.29
N HIS A 269 -13.46 18.18 34.94
CA HIS A 269 -12.73 17.26 34.07
C HIS A 269 -13.70 16.27 33.42
N THR A 270 -13.25 15.55 32.39
CA THR A 270 -14.02 14.45 31.78
C THR A 270 -13.75 13.14 32.52
N GLU A 271 -14.82 12.43 32.87
CA GLU A 271 -14.82 11.02 33.23
C GLU A 271 -15.38 10.18 32.07
N TYR A 272 -14.89 8.95 31.97
CA TYR A 272 -15.23 7.99 30.92
C TYR A 272 -15.64 6.67 31.57
N SER A 273 -16.67 6.04 31.04
CA SER A 273 -17.04 4.65 31.35
C SER A 273 -16.06 3.71 30.66
N VAL A 274 -15.36 2.86 31.42
CA VAL A 274 -14.44 1.84 30.90
C VAL A 274 -15.10 0.49 31.11
N THR A 275 -15.71 -0.06 30.06
CA THR A 275 -16.39 -1.35 30.05
C THR A 275 -15.46 -2.42 29.51
N THR A 276 -15.18 -3.45 30.31
CA THR A 276 -14.27 -4.54 29.96
C THR A 276 -15.04 -5.85 29.84
N LYS A 277 -14.88 -6.52 28.70
CA LYS A 277 -15.25 -7.93 28.49
C LYS A 277 -13.98 -8.76 28.40
N THR A 278 -13.91 -9.89 29.12
CA THR A 278 -12.74 -10.77 29.09
C THR A 278 -13.07 -12.23 29.40
N THR A 279 -12.35 -13.15 28.77
CA THR A 279 -12.31 -14.57 29.12
C THR A 279 -11.24 -14.90 30.17
N SER A 280 -10.50 -13.89 30.65
CA SER A 280 -9.43 -14.06 31.63
C SER A 280 -9.96 -14.43 33.02
N LYS A 281 -9.63 -15.64 33.47
CA LYS A 281 -9.79 -16.09 34.87
C LYS A 281 -8.94 -15.30 35.87
N GLY A 282 -8.10 -14.36 35.39
CA GLY A 282 -7.45 -13.37 36.24
C GLY A 282 -8.42 -12.34 36.82
N TYR A 283 -9.63 -12.18 36.29
CA TYR A 283 -10.61 -11.17 36.68
C TYR A 283 -11.81 -11.77 37.44
N ARG A 284 -12.48 -10.95 38.26
CA ARG A 284 -13.61 -11.36 39.13
C ARG A 284 -14.86 -11.72 38.34
N ASN A 285 -15.18 -10.90 37.34
CA ASN A 285 -16.34 -11.01 36.47
C ASN A 285 -15.87 -11.05 35.01
N PRO A 286 -16.58 -11.73 34.09
CA PRO A 286 -16.26 -11.73 32.67
C PRO A 286 -16.65 -10.42 31.96
N GLU A 287 -17.55 -9.64 32.57
CA GLU A 287 -17.99 -8.32 32.10
C GLU A 287 -18.20 -7.39 33.29
N PHE A 288 -17.70 -6.15 33.20
CA PHE A 288 -17.80 -5.11 34.24
C PHE A 288 -17.46 -3.73 33.65
N SER A 289 -17.92 -2.65 34.32
CA SER A 289 -17.69 -1.27 33.90
C SER A 289 -17.29 -0.39 35.09
N VAL A 290 -16.29 0.49 34.90
CA VAL A 290 -15.80 1.42 35.93
C VAL A 290 -15.63 2.84 35.38
N SER A 291 -15.88 3.88 36.19
CA SER A 291 -15.58 5.26 35.78
C SER A 291 -14.09 5.59 35.96
N ARG A 292 -13.48 6.23 34.96
CA ARG A 292 -12.07 6.69 34.99
C ARG A 292 -11.94 8.09 34.39
N ARG A 293 -11.15 8.94 35.06
CA ARG A 293 -10.76 10.26 34.54
C ARG A 293 -9.40 10.18 33.84
N TYR A 294 -9.13 11.05 32.86
CA TYR A 294 -7.85 11.08 32.11
C TYR A 294 -6.56 10.99 32.98
N ARG A 295 -6.56 11.51 34.22
CA ARG A 295 -5.42 11.41 35.15
C ARG A 295 -5.12 9.97 35.61
N ASP A 296 -6.12 9.09 35.61
CA ASP A 296 -6.03 7.71 36.07
C ASP A 296 -5.24 6.87 35.05
N PHE A 297 -5.51 7.07 33.76
CA PHE A 297 -4.78 6.46 32.65
C PHE A 297 -3.30 6.91 32.65
N LEU A 298 -3.02 8.17 33.01
CA LEU A 298 -1.66 8.68 33.15
C LEU A 298 -0.93 8.08 34.37
N TRP A 299 -1.64 7.83 35.48
CA TRP A 299 -1.09 7.07 36.62
C TRP A 299 -0.76 5.64 36.20
N LEU A 300 -1.69 4.96 35.50
CA LEU A 300 -1.51 3.59 35.03
C LEU A 300 -0.26 3.44 34.15
N TYR A 301 -0.13 4.31 33.13
CA TYR A 301 1.03 4.38 32.24
C TYR A 301 2.36 4.58 32.99
N THR A 302 2.32 5.32 34.10
CA THR A 302 3.50 5.58 34.96
C THR A 302 3.85 4.37 35.83
N GLN A 303 2.86 3.66 36.38
CA GLN A 303 3.08 2.43 37.12
C GLN A 303 3.60 1.31 36.20
N MET A 304 3.01 1.13 35.01
CA MET A 304 3.43 0.11 34.05
C MET A 304 4.90 0.25 33.64
N HIS A 305 5.36 1.47 33.35
CA HIS A 305 6.78 1.74 33.09
C HIS A 305 7.68 1.42 34.29
N SER A 306 7.16 1.50 35.52
CA SER A 306 7.91 1.24 36.76
C SER A 306 7.93 -0.26 37.10
N ASN A 307 6.83 -0.96 36.85
CA ASN A 307 6.64 -2.40 37.06
C ASN A 307 7.37 -3.23 35.98
N ASN A 308 7.41 -2.77 34.73
CA ASN A 308 7.84 -3.53 33.55
C ASN A 308 9.03 -2.86 32.83
N PRO A 309 10.23 -2.82 33.43
CA PRO A 309 11.38 -2.12 32.87
C PRO A 309 11.84 -2.72 31.54
N GLY A 310 11.90 -1.92 30.49
CA GLY A 310 12.32 -2.34 29.15
C GLY A 310 11.20 -2.86 28.24
N VAL A 311 9.94 -2.82 28.69
CA VAL A 311 8.75 -3.13 27.87
C VAL A 311 8.23 -1.88 27.18
N ILE A 312 7.65 -2.01 25.98
CA ILE A 312 7.03 -0.87 25.26
C ILE A 312 5.58 -0.74 25.74
N ILE A 313 5.28 0.36 26.44
CA ILE A 313 3.96 0.58 27.07
C ILE A 313 3.10 1.48 26.16
N PRO A 314 1.87 1.06 25.80
CA PRO A 314 0.91 1.92 25.10
C PRO A 314 0.66 3.24 25.85
N PRO A 315 0.92 4.41 25.23
CA PRO A 315 0.86 5.70 25.90
C PRO A 315 -0.48 6.43 25.73
N PRO A 316 -0.96 7.15 26.76
CA PRO A 316 -2.19 7.95 26.66
C PRO A 316 -1.99 9.18 25.75
N PRO A 317 -3.06 9.70 25.13
CA PRO A 317 -3.03 10.93 24.33
C PRO A 317 -2.66 12.16 25.17
N GLU A 318 -2.14 13.21 24.54
CA GLU A 318 -1.56 14.34 25.28
C GLU A 318 -2.55 15.13 26.16
N LYS A 319 -1.98 15.80 27.17
CA LYS A 319 -2.73 16.58 28.17
C LYS A 319 -3.02 17.99 27.66
N GLN A 320 -3.95 18.12 26.72
CA GLN A 320 -4.43 19.42 26.25
C GLN A 320 -5.07 20.25 27.40
N ALA A 321 -4.82 21.57 27.38
CA ALA A 321 -5.30 22.53 28.38
C ALA A 321 -6.40 23.48 27.87
N VAL A 322 -6.25 23.94 26.62
CA VAL A 322 -7.26 24.72 25.87
C VAL A 322 -8.17 23.74 25.12
N GLY A 323 -9.43 24.10 24.87
CA GLY A 323 -10.38 23.24 24.15
C GLY A 323 -10.71 21.89 24.80
N ARG A 324 -10.31 21.67 26.06
CA ARG A 324 -10.34 20.37 26.76
C ARG A 324 -11.74 19.78 27.03
N PHE A 325 -12.80 20.39 26.51
CA PHE A 325 -14.20 20.00 26.60
C PHE A 325 -14.94 20.10 25.24
N GLU A 326 -14.24 20.37 24.15
CA GLU A 326 -14.80 20.38 22.78
C GLU A 326 -15.10 18.96 22.32
N THR A 327 -16.19 18.75 21.58
CA THR A 327 -16.70 17.41 21.24
C THR A 327 -15.68 16.58 20.45
N ASP A 328 -15.17 17.11 19.33
CA ASP A 328 -14.11 16.51 18.50
C ASP A 328 -12.92 16.03 19.35
N PHE A 329 -12.48 16.86 20.30
CA PHE A 329 -11.34 16.59 21.15
C PHE A 329 -11.64 15.54 22.24
N VAL A 330 -12.84 15.57 22.82
CA VAL A 330 -13.26 14.59 23.83
C VAL A 330 -13.41 13.21 23.21
N GLU A 331 -13.94 13.12 21.98
CA GLU A 331 -14.10 11.88 21.22
C GLU A 331 -12.76 11.33 20.70
N SER A 332 -11.92 12.18 20.08
CA SER A 332 -10.55 11.80 19.68
C SER A 332 -9.74 11.24 20.86
N ARG A 333 -9.84 11.89 22.03
CA ARG A 333 -9.24 11.37 23.27
C ARG A 333 -9.87 10.03 23.71
N ARG A 334 -11.19 9.87 23.63
CA ARG A 334 -11.90 8.63 24.02
C ARG A 334 -11.36 7.45 23.19
N ALA A 335 -11.35 7.58 21.87
CA ALA A 335 -10.82 6.59 20.93
C ALA A 335 -9.33 6.26 21.20
N ALA A 336 -8.48 7.27 21.44
CA ALA A 336 -7.08 7.05 21.76
C ALA A 336 -6.86 6.33 23.11
N LEU A 337 -7.69 6.59 24.13
CA LEU A 337 -7.65 5.87 25.41
C LEU A 337 -8.14 4.41 25.28
N GLU A 338 -9.13 4.16 24.41
CA GLU A 338 -9.63 2.83 24.08
C GLU A 338 -8.56 1.98 23.37
N ARG A 339 -7.90 2.53 22.34
CA ARG A 339 -6.77 1.89 21.65
C ARG A 339 -5.62 1.59 22.62
N MET A 340 -5.29 2.54 23.51
CA MET A 340 -4.27 2.35 24.55
C MET A 340 -4.59 1.16 25.47
N LEU A 341 -5.82 1.06 25.99
CA LEU A 341 -6.20 -0.04 26.88
C LEU A 341 -6.25 -1.39 26.16
N ASN A 342 -6.82 -1.47 24.95
CA ASN A 342 -6.87 -2.73 24.21
C ASN A 342 -5.46 -3.25 23.87
N LYS A 343 -4.55 -2.41 23.35
CA LYS A 343 -3.15 -2.81 23.11
C LYS A 343 -2.42 -3.21 24.40
N THR A 344 -2.76 -2.61 25.54
CA THR A 344 -2.19 -2.99 26.83
C THR A 344 -2.70 -4.35 27.29
N ALA A 345 -3.97 -4.68 27.02
CA ALA A 345 -4.60 -5.93 27.42
C ALA A 345 -4.28 -7.11 26.47
N THR A 346 -3.92 -6.87 25.20
CA THR A 346 -3.40 -7.90 24.29
C THR A 346 -1.91 -8.16 24.45
N HIS A 347 -1.15 -7.24 25.04
CA HIS A 347 0.29 -7.35 25.24
C HIS A 347 0.65 -8.51 26.21
N PRO A 348 1.48 -9.49 25.81
CA PRO A 348 1.72 -10.72 26.59
C PRO A 348 2.19 -10.53 28.04
N ILE A 349 3.00 -9.51 28.31
CA ILE A 349 3.46 -9.13 29.66
C ILE A 349 2.41 -8.27 30.38
N LEU A 350 1.97 -7.15 29.77
CA LEU A 350 1.18 -6.12 30.46
C LEU A 350 -0.23 -6.59 30.86
N GLN A 351 -0.82 -7.56 30.15
CA GLN A 351 -2.08 -8.21 30.53
C GLN A 351 -2.06 -8.83 31.95
N HIS A 352 -0.87 -9.08 32.51
CA HIS A 352 -0.66 -9.66 33.84
C HIS A 352 -0.28 -8.63 34.91
N ASP A 353 -0.18 -7.34 34.56
CA ASP A 353 0.17 -6.28 35.51
C ASP A 353 -0.94 -6.06 36.54
N GLY A 354 -0.56 -6.02 37.82
CA GLY A 354 -1.50 -5.87 38.94
C GLY A 354 -2.21 -4.51 38.97
N ASP A 355 -1.58 -3.45 38.45
CA ASP A 355 -2.17 -2.12 38.35
C ASP A 355 -3.08 -1.98 37.12
N LEU A 356 -2.86 -2.74 36.04
CA LEU A 356 -3.87 -2.90 34.97
C LEU A 356 -5.15 -3.50 35.53
N LYS A 357 -5.03 -4.62 36.27
CA LYS A 357 -6.18 -5.26 36.89
C LYS A 357 -6.88 -4.32 37.89
N LEU A 358 -6.13 -3.61 38.73
CA LEU A 358 -6.70 -2.64 39.67
C LEU A 358 -7.42 -1.49 38.95
N PHE A 359 -6.82 -0.99 37.87
CA PHE A 359 -7.40 0.07 37.03
C PHE A 359 -8.67 -0.38 36.31
N LEU A 360 -8.79 -1.64 35.91
CA LEU A 360 -10.01 -2.14 35.26
C LEU A 360 -11.09 -2.55 36.28
N GLU A 361 -10.74 -3.16 37.43
CA GLU A 361 -11.74 -3.71 38.38
C GLU A 361 -12.24 -2.78 39.50
N SER A 362 -11.52 -1.71 39.88
CA SER A 362 -11.84 -1.01 41.14
C SER A 362 -12.90 0.10 41.00
N ASP A 363 -14.06 -0.09 41.61
CA ASP A 363 -15.05 0.99 41.84
C ASP A 363 -14.51 2.11 42.75
N ALA A 364 -13.53 1.80 43.61
CA ALA A 364 -12.99 2.67 44.66
C ALA A 364 -11.56 3.17 44.36
N PHE A 365 -11.16 3.21 43.09
CA PHE A 365 -9.79 3.38 42.61
C PHE A 365 -8.97 4.49 43.32
N ASN A 366 -9.57 5.67 43.53
CA ASN A 366 -8.95 6.82 44.20
C ASN A 366 -8.65 6.62 45.72
N VAL A 367 -9.16 5.55 46.32
CA VAL A 367 -8.90 5.10 47.70
C VAL A 367 -7.91 3.94 47.69
N ASP A 368 -8.07 2.99 46.77
CA ASP A 368 -7.19 1.82 46.66
C ASP A 368 -5.74 2.19 46.33
N ILE A 369 -5.52 3.13 45.39
CA ILE A 369 -4.19 3.68 45.10
C ILE A 369 -3.51 4.18 46.38
N LYS A 370 -4.20 5.05 47.13
CA LYS A 370 -3.65 5.66 48.35
C LYS A 370 -3.40 4.63 49.45
N ASN A 371 -4.12 3.51 49.44
CA ASN A 371 -3.89 2.40 50.34
C ASN A 371 -2.71 1.51 49.90
N LYS A 372 -2.44 1.40 48.59
CA LYS A 372 -1.22 0.75 48.04
C LYS A 372 0.02 1.59 48.33
N GLU A 373 0.00 2.89 48.02
CA GLU A 373 1.07 3.88 48.28
C GLU A 373 1.46 3.95 49.77
N ARG A 374 0.52 3.65 50.67
CA ARG A 374 0.77 3.56 52.13
C ARG A 374 1.31 2.20 52.60
N LYS A 375 1.16 1.14 51.82
CA LYS A 375 1.62 -0.22 52.15
C LYS A 375 3.02 -0.52 51.64
N ASP A 376 3.42 0.08 50.51
CA ASP A 376 4.79 0.03 49.99
C ASP A 376 5.48 1.41 50.02
N PRO A 377 6.06 1.83 51.17
CA PRO A 377 6.98 2.97 51.23
C PRO A 377 8.34 2.71 50.53
N GLY A 378 8.54 1.51 49.96
CA GLY A 378 9.80 1.10 49.36
C GLY A 378 9.95 1.58 47.91
N LEU A 379 11.06 2.27 47.63
CA LEU A 379 11.55 2.55 46.26
C LEU A 379 10.65 3.45 45.37
N GLY A 380 9.89 4.38 45.96
CA GLY A 380 9.09 5.37 45.22
C GLY A 380 9.38 6.84 45.60
N GLU A 381 8.67 7.34 46.61
CA GLU A 381 8.49 8.79 46.81
C GLU A 381 9.37 9.40 47.91
N SER A 382 10.50 10.02 47.52
CA SER A 382 11.09 11.12 48.29
C SER A 382 11.93 12.10 47.44
N LYS A 383 11.59 12.25 46.15
CA LYS A 383 12.02 13.37 45.30
C LYS A 383 10.99 13.62 44.20
N GLY A 384 10.17 14.66 44.37
CA GLY A 384 9.22 15.09 43.34
C GLY A 384 9.91 15.51 42.04
N MET A 385 9.12 15.67 40.97
CA MET A 385 9.55 15.76 39.56
C MET A 385 10.68 16.77 39.23
N PHE A 386 10.88 17.80 40.05
CA PHE A 386 12.03 18.72 39.95
C PHE A 386 13.40 18.05 40.23
N GLY A 387 13.43 16.98 41.04
CA GLY A 387 14.67 16.32 41.46
C GLY A 387 15.44 15.63 40.33
N SER A 388 14.78 15.22 39.25
CA SER A 388 15.42 14.54 38.12
C SER A 388 16.20 15.49 37.20
N MET A 389 15.95 16.81 37.27
CA MET A 389 16.64 17.79 36.42
C MET A 389 18.00 18.24 36.99
N LEU A 390 18.33 17.86 38.23
CA LEU A 390 19.55 18.28 38.93
C LEU A 390 20.59 17.16 39.11
N SER A 391 20.49 16.05 38.37
CA SER A 391 21.56 15.03 38.27
C SER A 391 22.61 15.41 37.21
N GLY A 392 23.06 16.67 37.21
CA GLY A 392 24.02 17.23 36.26
C GLY A 392 25.47 16.79 36.48
N SER A 393 25.71 15.50 36.75
CA SER A 393 27.07 14.94 36.93
C SER A 393 27.15 13.41 36.75
N SER A 394 26.30 12.82 35.90
CA SER A 394 26.64 11.53 35.28
C SER A 394 27.53 11.79 34.07
N GLY A 395 28.57 10.97 33.87
CA GLY A 395 29.41 11.07 32.68
C GLY A 395 28.60 10.83 31.40
N LYS A 396 29.09 11.32 30.24
CA LYS A 396 28.43 11.07 28.96
C LYS A 396 28.25 9.57 28.76
N PHE A 397 27.00 9.10 28.76
CA PHE A 397 26.68 7.74 28.36
C PHE A 397 27.06 7.55 26.91
N VAL A 398 28.01 6.65 26.67
CA VAL A 398 28.34 6.13 25.35
C VAL A 398 27.65 4.78 25.28
N GLU A 399 26.70 4.64 24.36
CA GLU A 399 26.18 3.33 23.98
C GLU A 399 27.31 2.60 23.25
N HIS A 400 27.64 1.38 23.70
CA HIS A 400 28.69 0.54 23.12
C HIS A 400 28.11 -0.66 22.36
N ASP A 401 26.79 -0.79 22.32
CA ASP A 401 26.06 -1.77 21.52
C ASP A 401 25.53 -1.05 20.27
N ASP A 402 26.26 -1.19 19.15
CA ASP A 402 25.99 -0.48 17.89
C ASP A 402 24.52 -0.63 17.43
N TRP A 403 23.90 -1.78 17.71
CA TRP A 403 22.48 -2.01 17.42
C TRP A 403 21.56 -1.02 18.14
N PHE A 404 21.81 -0.72 19.42
CA PHE A 404 21.02 0.29 20.15
C PHE A 404 21.31 1.72 19.66
N HIS A 405 22.52 1.98 19.16
CA HIS A 405 22.88 3.26 18.56
C HIS A 405 22.13 3.50 17.24
N ASP A 406 22.27 2.57 16.29
CA ASP A 406 21.64 2.65 14.97
C ASP A 406 20.11 2.63 15.07
N ARG A 407 19.57 1.76 15.93
CA ARG A 407 18.12 1.68 16.20
C ARG A 407 17.57 2.99 16.74
N LYS A 408 18.32 3.69 17.59
CA LYS A 408 17.93 5.01 18.09
C LYS A 408 17.92 6.06 16.96
N ILE A 409 18.95 6.09 16.10
CA ILE A 409 19.00 7.00 14.95
C ILE A 409 17.82 6.77 14.01
N TYR A 410 17.50 5.50 13.72
CA TYR A 410 16.31 5.14 12.92
C TYR A 410 15.01 5.65 13.56
N LEU A 411 14.82 5.45 14.86
CA LEU A 411 13.62 5.91 15.58
C LEU A 411 13.54 7.44 15.68
N ASP A 412 14.67 8.13 15.82
CA ASP A 412 14.75 9.60 15.75
C ASP A 412 14.36 10.11 14.35
N ALA A 413 14.77 9.44 13.27
CA ALA A 413 14.36 9.78 11.90
C ALA A 413 12.86 9.48 11.64
N LEU A 414 12.38 8.31 12.07
CA LEU A 414 10.99 7.89 11.90
C LEU A 414 10.02 8.81 12.65
N GLU A 415 10.33 9.23 13.89
CA GLU A 415 9.48 10.17 14.64
C GLU A 415 9.34 11.53 13.91
N ASN A 416 10.41 12.02 13.29
CA ASN A 416 10.37 13.24 12.50
C ASN A 416 9.53 13.09 11.22
N GLN A 417 9.61 11.92 10.55
CA GLN A 417 8.76 11.60 9.40
C GLN A 417 7.28 11.50 9.78
N LEU A 418 6.95 10.78 10.87
CA LEU A 418 5.58 10.68 11.37
C LEU A 418 5.03 12.04 11.82
N LYS A 419 5.83 12.90 12.45
CA LYS A 419 5.42 14.28 12.80
C LYS A 419 5.17 15.16 11.57
N ALA A 420 5.92 14.97 10.48
CA ALA A 420 5.63 15.64 9.22
C ALA A 420 4.34 15.12 8.57
N LEU A 421 4.08 13.80 8.64
CA LEU A 421 2.87 13.18 8.14
C LEU A 421 1.62 13.61 8.93
N LEU A 422 1.66 13.61 10.26
CA LEU A 422 0.57 14.09 11.11
C LEU A 422 0.20 15.54 10.76
N LYS A 423 1.20 16.42 10.61
CA LYS A 423 0.97 17.81 10.19
C LYS A 423 0.37 17.91 8.79
N ALA A 424 0.67 16.99 7.88
CA ALA A 424 0.02 16.94 6.57
C ALA A 424 -1.45 16.53 6.72
N THR A 425 -1.77 15.51 7.53
CA THR A 425 -3.14 15.13 7.86
C THR A 425 -3.91 16.29 8.51
N ASP A 426 -3.34 16.99 9.50
CA ASP A 426 -3.94 18.19 10.11
C ASP A 426 -4.25 19.27 9.07
N THR A 427 -3.40 19.42 8.04
CA THR A 427 -3.58 20.38 6.96
C THR A 427 -4.74 19.98 6.04
N VAL A 428 -4.86 18.69 5.68
CA VAL A 428 -5.99 18.16 4.90
C VAL A 428 -7.31 18.31 5.66
N VAL A 429 -7.33 17.97 6.96
CA VAL A 429 -8.49 18.17 7.84
C VAL A 429 -8.91 19.64 7.89
N THR A 430 -7.94 20.55 8.03
CA THR A 430 -8.19 22.00 8.04
C THR A 430 -8.76 22.48 6.69
N GLN A 431 -8.22 21.98 5.58
CA GLN A 431 -8.72 22.30 4.23
C GLN A 431 -10.13 21.76 4.00
N ARG A 432 -10.46 20.54 4.44
CA ARG A 432 -11.81 19.96 4.34
C ARG A 432 -12.83 20.71 5.18
N LYS A 433 -12.48 21.14 6.41
CA LYS A 433 -13.34 22.04 7.20
C LYS A 433 -13.53 23.41 6.50
N GLY A 434 -12.50 23.98 5.89
CA GLY A 434 -12.62 25.21 5.09
C GLY A 434 -13.48 25.07 3.83
N LEU A 435 -13.45 23.90 3.18
CA LEU A 435 -14.37 23.58 2.06
C LEU A 435 -15.81 23.42 2.54
N ALA A 436 -16.03 22.77 3.69
CA ALA A 436 -17.34 22.66 4.32
C ALA A 436 -17.94 24.05 4.65
N GLU A 437 -17.15 24.95 5.23
CA GLU A 437 -17.53 26.35 5.48
C GLU A 437 -17.87 27.08 4.17
N ALA A 438 -17.02 26.99 3.15
CA ALA A 438 -17.24 27.65 1.85
C ALA A 438 -18.49 27.13 1.10
N CYS A 439 -18.78 25.82 1.16
CA CYS A 439 -20.02 25.26 0.63
C CYS A 439 -21.25 25.76 1.39
N GLY A 440 -21.16 25.97 2.72
CA GLY A 440 -22.21 26.61 3.52
C GLY A 440 -22.49 28.05 3.12
N ASP A 441 -21.46 28.87 2.96
CA ASP A 441 -21.60 30.27 2.50
C ASP A 441 -22.12 30.35 1.06
N PHE A 442 -21.72 29.43 0.18
CA PHE A 442 -22.19 29.36 -1.20
C PHE A 442 -23.65 28.89 -1.28
N SER A 443 -24.05 27.90 -0.49
CA SER A 443 -25.46 27.53 -0.29
C SER A 443 -26.31 28.74 0.12
N ALA A 444 -25.93 29.43 1.20
CA ALA A 444 -26.68 30.60 1.69
C ALA A 444 -26.79 31.70 0.62
N SER A 445 -25.76 31.87 -0.21
CA SER A 445 -25.74 32.81 -1.34
C SER A 445 -26.67 32.38 -2.47
N LEU A 446 -26.71 31.08 -2.81
CA LEU A 446 -27.59 30.50 -3.84
C LEU A 446 -29.07 30.58 -3.44
N HIS A 447 -29.41 30.21 -2.20
CA HIS A 447 -30.76 30.35 -1.66
C HIS A 447 -31.20 31.83 -1.65
N SER A 448 -30.31 32.74 -1.24
CA SER A 448 -30.59 34.18 -1.26
C SER A 448 -30.82 34.73 -2.67
N LEU A 449 -30.17 34.17 -3.69
CA LEU A 449 -30.39 34.54 -5.09
C LEU A 449 -31.69 33.94 -5.64
N SER A 450 -31.95 32.66 -5.34
CA SER A 450 -33.20 31.96 -5.67
C SER A 450 -34.43 32.71 -5.15
N ALA A 451 -34.41 33.13 -3.88
CA ALA A 451 -35.50 33.86 -3.22
C ALA A 451 -35.78 35.27 -3.80
N VAL A 452 -34.91 35.77 -4.70
CA VAL A 452 -35.06 37.05 -5.41
C VAL A 452 -35.41 36.85 -6.89
N GLU A 453 -35.12 35.67 -7.46
CA GLU A 453 -35.43 35.33 -8.85
C GLU A 453 -36.93 35.04 -9.03
N LEU A 454 -37.52 35.64 -10.07
CA LEU A 454 -38.96 35.62 -10.34
C LEU A 454 -39.37 34.49 -11.29
N SER A 455 -38.44 33.92 -12.05
CA SER A 455 -38.68 32.81 -12.96
C SER A 455 -38.53 31.46 -12.24
N PRO A 456 -39.59 30.63 -12.09
CA PRO A 456 -39.49 29.33 -11.44
C PRO A 456 -38.44 28.40 -12.08
N SER A 457 -38.28 28.49 -13.40
CA SER A 457 -37.26 27.78 -14.19
C SER A 457 -35.81 28.18 -13.89
N LEU A 458 -35.59 29.19 -13.04
CA LEU A 458 -34.26 29.60 -12.57
C LEU A 458 -34.16 29.56 -11.04
N SER A 459 -35.19 30.00 -10.30
CA SER A 459 -35.18 29.91 -8.84
C SER A 459 -35.20 28.45 -8.34
N THR A 460 -36.04 27.57 -8.90
CA THR A 460 -36.08 26.16 -8.44
C THR A 460 -34.74 25.41 -8.66
N PRO A 461 -34.05 25.54 -9.81
CA PRO A 461 -32.68 25.03 -9.94
C PRO A 461 -31.64 25.66 -8.99
N LEU A 462 -31.72 26.97 -8.73
CA LEU A 462 -30.80 27.67 -7.80
C LEU A 462 -31.01 27.23 -6.34
N ASP A 463 -32.26 27.00 -5.93
CA ASP A 463 -32.60 26.48 -4.60
C ASP A 463 -32.14 25.03 -4.44
N SER A 464 -32.39 24.20 -5.46
CA SER A 464 -31.92 22.81 -5.48
C SER A 464 -30.39 22.73 -5.39
N LEU A 465 -29.67 23.59 -6.11
CA LEU A 465 -28.22 23.69 -6.02
C LEU A 465 -27.75 24.18 -4.63
N SER A 466 -28.52 25.02 -3.93
CA SER A 466 -28.23 25.39 -2.54
C SER A 466 -28.31 24.17 -1.62
N ASP A 467 -29.40 23.39 -1.67
CA ASP A 467 -29.57 22.16 -0.88
C ASP A 467 -28.42 21.16 -1.12
N ILE A 468 -27.94 21.07 -2.36
CA ILE A 468 -26.79 20.24 -2.73
C ILE A 468 -25.50 20.73 -2.09
N GLN A 469 -25.25 22.05 -2.05
CA GLN A 469 -24.09 22.60 -1.36
C GLN A 469 -24.15 22.33 0.16
N ILE A 470 -25.33 22.22 0.78
CA ILE A 470 -25.47 21.76 2.17
C ILE A 470 -25.03 20.29 2.31
N ARG A 471 -25.48 19.39 1.44
CA ARG A 471 -25.08 17.97 1.48
C ARG A 471 -23.57 17.79 1.25
N ILE A 472 -23.00 18.54 0.31
CA ILE A 472 -21.56 18.55 0.03
C ILE A 472 -20.77 19.09 1.24
N ARG A 473 -21.28 20.12 1.93
CA ARG A 473 -20.73 20.57 3.21
C ARG A 473 -20.74 19.44 4.25
N GLU A 474 -21.89 18.80 4.48
CA GLU A 474 -22.03 17.74 5.49
C GLU A 474 -21.09 16.56 5.21
N LEU A 475 -20.92 16.22 3.94
CA LEU A 475 -19.95 15.24 3.47
C LEU A 475 -18.50 15.63 3.80
N TYR A 476 -18.05 16.85 3.47
CA TYR A 476 -16.70 17.31 3.82
C TYR A 476 -16.48 17.42 5.34
N GLU A 477 -17.48 17.86 6.09
CA GLU A 477 -17.40 18.02 7.54
C GLU A 477 -17.29 16.65 8.25
N ARG A 478 -17.98 15.63 7.73
CA ARG A 478 -17.87 14.21 8.15
C ARG A 478 -16.54 13.58 7.71
N GLN A 479 -16.09 13.83 6.48
CA GLN A 479 -14.83 13.30 5.96
C GLN A 479 -13.64 13.81 6.79
N ALA A 480 -13.63 15.10 7.14
CA ALA A 480 -12.63 15.69 8.03
C ALA A 480 -12.59 15.05 9.42
N GLN A 481 -13.72 14.54 9.94
CA GLN A 481 -13.74 13.77 11.18
C GLN A 481 -13.17 12.35 10.99
N GLN A 482 -13.51 11.69 9.89
CA GLN A 482 -12.99 10.35 9.55
C GLN A 482 -11.46 10.35 9.43
N ASP A 483 -10.87 11.38 8.81
CA ASP A 483 -9.41 11.56 8.68
C ASP A 483 -8.69 11.59 10.05
N VAL A 484 -9.26 12.35 11.00
CA VAL A 484 -8.72 12.47 12.37
C VAL A 484 -8.82 11.14 13.09
N LEU A 485 -9.97 10.47 13.01
CA LEU A 485 -10.24 9.23 13.74
C LEU A 485 -9.48 8.02 13.18
N THR A 486 -9.22 7.99 11.87
CA THR A 486 -8.47 6.92 11.20
C THR A 486 -6.97 7.22 11.17
N MET A 487 -6.55 8.14 10.31
CA MET A 487 -5.14 8.43 10.02
C MET A 487 -4.48 9.23 11.14
N GLY A 488 -5.13 10.29 11.61
CA GLY A 488 -4.60 11.19 12.64
C GLY A 488 -4.23 10.47 13.93
N ILE A 489 -5.20 9.76 14.53
CA ILE A 489 -5.00 8.99 15.77
C ILE A 489 -3.92 7.91 15.61
N VAL A 490 -3.84 7.20 14.48
CA VAL A 490 -2.82 6.17 14.25
C VAL A 490 -1.42 6.78 14.21
N ILE A 491 -1.20 7.84 13.43
CA ILE A 491 0.13 8.49 13.35
C ILE A 491 0.57 9.01 14.73
N ASP A 492 -0.34 9.71 15.41
CA ASP A 492 -0.16 10.29 16.74
C ASP A 492 0.13 9.22 17.82
N GLU A 493 -0.57 8.08 17.79
CA GLU A 493 -0.26 6.91 18.63
C GLU A 493 1.17 6.40 18.40
N TYR A 494 1.60 6.26 17.15
CA TYR A 494 2.94 5.75 16.85
C TYR A 494 4.07 6.74 17.16
N ILE A 495 3.83 8.05 17.04
CA ILE A 495 4.74 9.09 17.56
C ILE A 495 4.93 8.91 19.07
N ARG A 496 3.84 8.74 19.83
CA ARG A 496 3.94 8.51 21.28
C ARG A 496 4.59 7.16 21.62
N LEU A 497 4.33 6.09 20.88
CA LEU A 497 4.94 4.77 21.11
C LEU A 497 6.46 4.82 20.92
N ILE A 498 6.96 5.56 19.94
CA ILE A 498 8.41 5.85 19.82
C ILE A 498 8.93 6.59 21.07
N GLY A 499 8.11 7.47 21.67
CA GLY A 499 8.36 8.07 22.98
C GLY A 499 8.46 7.06 24.14
N SER A 500 7.64 6.00 24.16
CA SER A 500 7.78 4.90 25.12
C SER A 500 9.05 4.08 24.86
N VAL A 501 9.37 3.74 23.61
CA VAL A 501 10.65 3.09 23.25
C VAL A 501 11.85 3.89 23.76
N LYS A 502 11.84 5.22 23.55
CA LYS A 502 12.87 6.12 24.07
C LYS A 502 12.91 6.13 25.61
N THR A 503 11.76 6.00 26.27
CA THR A 503 11.67 5.88 27.72
C THR A 503 12.28 4.55 28.20
N ALA A 504 12.04 3.43 27.50
CA ALA A 504 12.66 2.14 27.78
C ALA A 504 14.19 2.16 27.52
N PHE A 505 14.69 2.82 26.48
CA PHE A 505 16.13 3.07 26.30
C PHE A 505 16.71 3.87 27.49
N LEU A 506 16.01 4.90 27.98
CA LEU A 506 16.43 5.65 29.17
C LEU A 506 16.40 4.79 30.45
N GLN A 507 15.55 3.76 30.54
CA GLN A 507 15.59 2.78 31.62
C GLN A 507 16.79 1.83 31.51
N ARG A 508 17.09 1.30 30.31
CA ARG A 508 18.31 0.50 30.06
C ARG A 508 19.58 1.30 30.39
N GLN A 509 19.60 2.60 30.03
CA GLN A 509 20.65 3.52 30.43
C GLN A 509 20.75 3.68 31.97
N LYS A 510 19.63 3.76 32.70
CA LYS A 510 19.65 3.80 34.18
C LYS A 510 20.18 2.49 34.78
N ALA A 511 19.82 1.33 34.23
CA ALA A 511 20.34 0.03 34.66
C ALA A 511 21.87 -0.07 34.49
N TYR A 512 22.41 0.36 33.35
CA TYR A 512 23.86 0.47 33.10
C TYR A 512 24.58 1.30 34.18
N HIS A 513 24.05 2.49 34.52
CA HIS A 513 24.64 3.32 35.57
C HIS A 513 24.53 2.68 36.95
N SER A 514 23.46 1.92 37.24
CA SER A 514 23.31 1.18 38.48
C SER A 514 24.34 0.05 38.62
N TRP A 515 24.54 -0.75 37.55
CA TRP A 515 25.57 -1.78 37.49
C TRP A 515 26.96 -1.20 37.73
N HIS A 516 27.40 -0.18 36.98
CA HIS A 516 28.73 0.39 37.19
C HIS A 516 28.90 1.13 38.52
N ALA A 517 27.82 1.69 39.10
CA ALA A 517 27.86 2.24 40.46
C ALA A 517 28.09 1.13 41.51
N ALA A 518 27.40 -0.01 41.39
CA ALA A 518 27.63 -1.18 42.23
C ALA A 518 29.04 -1.75 42.04
N GLU A 519 29.56 -1.75 40.81
CA GLU A 519 30.90 -2.26 40.48
C GLU A 519 32.02 -1.39 41.03
N GLN A 520 31.87 -0.06 40.98
CA GLN A 520 32.76 0.88 41.64
C GLN A 520 32.73 0.71 43.17
N GLU A 521 31.57 0.42 43.76
CA GLU A 521 31.45 0.16 45.19
C GLU A 521 32.10 -1.18 45.60
N LEU A 522 31.90 -2.23 44.80
CA LEU A 522 32.62 -3.51 44.94
C LEU A 522 34.14 -3.32 44.88
N GLN A 523 34.65 -2.54 43.92
CA GLN A 523 36.07 -2.23 43.80
C GLN A 523 36.63 -1.49 45.03
N LYS A 524 35.89 -0.52 45.59
CA LYS A 524 36.28 0.14 46.86
C LYS A 524 36.32 -0.83 48.03
N ARG A 525 35.32 -1.73 48.14
CA ARG A 525 35.22 -2.73 49.20
C ARG A 525 36.37 -3.74 49.14
N LYS A 526 36.63 -4.33 47.96
CA LYS A 526 37.80 -5.20 47.71
C LYS A 526 39.12 -4.49 48.00
N THR A 527 39.31 -3.26 47.51
CA THR A 527 40.51 -2.44 47.79
C THR A 527 40.71 -2.18 49.29
N THR A 528 39.62 -2.12 50.07
CA THR A 528 39.67 -1.93 51.53
C THR A 528 39.99 -3.23 52.27
N GLN A 529 39.42 -4.35 51.83
CA GLN A 529 39.75 -5.69 52.31
C GLN A 529 41.24 -6.02 52.09
N ASP A 530 41.74 -5.79 50.87
CA ASP A 530 43.14 -5.96 50.48
C ASP A 530 44.11 -5.16 51.36
N LYS A 531 43.76 -3.90 51.67
CA LYS A 531 44.58 -3.04 52.54
C LYS A 531 44.66 -3.58 53.97
N LEU A 532 43.59 -4.17 54.49
CA LEU A 532 43.57 -4.75 55.83
C LEU A 532 44.31 -6.10 55.89
N LEU A 533 44.14 -6.95 54.86
CA LEU A 533 44.93 -8.18 54.71
C LEU A 533 46.44 -7.88 54.68
N ARG A 534 46.85 -6.85 53.94
CA ARG A 534 48.26 -6.40 53.86
C ARG A 534 48.79 -5.72 55.13
N GLN A 535 47.94 -5.36 56.10
CA GLN A 535 48.35 -4.71 57.36
C GLN A 535 48.70 -5.69 58.49
N GLY A 536 48.44 -7.00 58.31
CA GLY A 536 48.99 -8.07 59.16
C GLY A 536 48.59 -8.06 60.66
N ARG A 537 47.62 -7.25 61.07
CA ARG A 537 47.10 -7.22 62.44
C ARG A 537 45.83 -8.05 62.57
N SER A 538 45.72 -8.79 63.68
CA SER A 538 44.53 -9.59 64.00
C SER A 538 43.30 -8.71 64.22
N GLN A 539 42.46 -8.59 63.20
CA GLN A 539 41.08 -8.07 63.25
C GLN A 539 40.17 -9.03 62.47
N GLN A 540 40.19 -10.31 62.84
CA GLN A 540 39.51 -11.37 62.09
C GLN A 540 38.01 -11.09 61.89
N ASP A 541 37.31 -10.64 62.93
CA ASP A 541 35.87 -10.30 62.84
C ASP A 541 35.59 -9.21 61.82
N ARG A 542 36.50 -8.23 61.69
CA ARG A 542 36.39 -7.15 60.70
C ARG A 542 36.70 -7.62 59.28
N LEU A 543 37.61 -8.58 59.12
CA LEU A 543 37.84 -9.26 57.84
C LEU A 543 36.66 -10.15 57.44
N ASN A 544 36.03 -10.83 58.40
CA ASN A 544 34.81 -11.60 58.19
C ASN A 544 33.65 -10.69 57.76
N GLN A 545 33.44 -9.58 58.48
CA GLN A 545 32.42 -8.58 58.13
C GLN A 545 32.66 -7.97 56.74
N LEU A 546 33.90 -7.58 56.43
CA LEU A 546 34.25 -7.07 55.10
C LEU A 546 34.14 -8.13 54.00
N GLY A 547 34.36 -9.41 54.31
CA GLY A 547 34.08 -10.51 53.40
C GLY A 547 32.60 -10.63 53.05
N ALA A 548 31.71 -10.49 54.04
CA ALA A 548 30.28 -10.43 53.82
C ALA A 548 29.86 -9.18 53.03
N ASP A 549 30.39 -8.00 53.37
CA ASP A 549 30.17 -6.74 52.65
C ASP A 549 30.65 -6.79 51.18
N VAL A 550 31.69 -7.57 50.88
CA VAL A 550 32.17 -7.84 49.52
C VAL A 550 31.24 -8.82 48.80
N ALA A 551 30.86 -9.94 49.42
CA ALA A 551 29.92 -10.90 48.83
C ALA A 551 28.54 -10.28 48.54
N ASP A 552 28.06 -9.37 49.39
CA ASP A 552 26.87 -8.56 49.15
C ASP A 552 27.03 -7.61 47.97
N ALA A 553 28.19 -6.97 47.82
CA ALA A 553 28.48 -6.12 46.68
C ALA A 553 28.62 -6.92 45.37
N GLU A 554 29.21 -8.12 45.41
CA GLU A 554 29.27 -9.04 44.26
C GLU A 554 27.87 -9.49 43.82
N ARG A 555 27.00 -9.85 44.79
CA ARG A 555 25.60 -10.18 44.50
C ARG A 555 24.85 -9.01 43.86
N ARG A 556 25.02 -7.78 44.37
CA ARG A 556 24.41 -6.57 43.79
C ARG A 556 24.93 -6.24 42.39
N VAL A 557 26.24 -6.40 42.14
CA VAL A 557 26.83 -6.23 40.80
C VAL A 557 26.26 -7.26 39.82
N HIS A 558 26.19 -8.53 40.22
CA HIS A 558 25.64 -9.59 39.39
C HIS A 558 24.15 -9.35 39.07
N GLN A 559 23.34 -8.98 40.06
CA GLN A 559 21.92 -8.65 39.88
C GLN A 559 21.71 -7.44 38.95
N ALA A 560 22.43 -6.34 39.18
CA ALA A 560 22.29 -5.12 38.38
C ALA A 560 22.76 -5.33 36.92
N ARG A 561 23.82 -6.13 36.72
CA ARG A 561 24.26 -6.53 35.38
C ARG A 561 23.25 -7.46 34.71
N LEU A 562 22.77 -8.49 35.39
CA LEU A 562 21.79 -9.43 34.84
C LEU A 562 20.53 -8.70 34.38
N LEU A 563 20.04 -7.75 35.19
CA LEU A 563 18.90 -6.90 34.81
C LEU A 563 19.19 -6.03 33.57
N PHE A 564 20.39 -5.48 33.41
CA PHE A 564 20.78 -4.75 32.20
C PHE A 564 20.87 -5.67 30.96
N ASP A 565 21.49 -6.84 31.10
CA ASP A 565 21.64 -7.84 30.03
C ASP A 565 20.27 -8.44 29.63
N ASP A 566 19.36 -8.64 30.59
CA ASP A 566 17.98 -9.11 30.38
C ASP A 566 17.09 -8.05 29.71
N MET A 567 17.14 -6.81 30.18
CA MET A 567 16.50 -5.68 29.48
C MET A 567 17.02 -5.54 28.05
N GLY A 568 18.34 -5.73 27.84
CA GLY A 568 18.96 -5.71 26.51
C GLY A 568 18.41 -6.77 25.56
N ARG A 569 18.02 -7.94 26.08
CA ARG A 569 17.37 -9.01 25.30
C ARG A 569 15.88 -8.73 25.09
N LEU A 570 15.16 -8.40 26.15
CA LEU A 570 13.72 -8.09 26.11
C LEU A 570 13.41 -6.95 25.13
N MET A 571 14.18 -5.86 25.17
CA MET A 571 14.01 -4.72 24.27
C MET A 571 14.18 -5.06 22.78
N ARG A 572 14.98 -6.09 22.43
CA ARG A 572 15.12 -6.55 21.04
C ARG A 572 13.83 -7.22 20.57
N SER A 573 13.33 -8.19 21.33
CA SER A 573 12.05 -8.86 21.03
C SER A 573 10.83 -7.94 21.09
N GLU A 574 10.81 -6.95 21.99
CA GLU A 574 9.77 -5.93 22.06
C GLU A 574 9.79 -5.03 20.81
N LEU A 575 10.98 -4.64 20.33
CA LEU A 575 11.12 -3.84 19.11
C LEU A 575 10.74 -4.61 17.85
N GLU A 576 11.12 -5.88 17.74
CA GLU A 576 10.70 -6.76 16.64
C GLU A 576 9.16 -6.95 16.62
N ARG A 577 8.52 -7.04 17.79
CA ARG A 577 7.05 -7.07 17.90
C ARG A 577 6.44 -5.73 17.44
N PHE A 578 6.95 -4.62 17.98
CA PHE A 578 6.49 -3.27 17.65
C PHE A 578 6.64 -2.94 16.16
N GLU A 579 7.70 -3.40 15.49
CA GLU A 579 7.86 -3.17 14.04
C GLU A 579 6.79 -3.87 13.21
N ARG A 580 6.45 -5.12 13.55
CA ARG A 580 5.38 -5.86 12.89
C ARG A 580 4.02 -5.23 13.17
N GLU A 581 3.70 -5.00 14.44
CA GLU A 581 2.45 -4.34 14.87
C GLU A 581 2.30 -2.96 14.21
N LYS A 582 3.38 -2.19 14.08
CA LYS A 582 3.38 -0.91 13.35
C LYS A 582 3.04 -1.08 11.87
N VAL A 583 3.54 -2.11 11.18
CA VAL A 583 3.20 -2.33 9.76
C VAL A 583 1.73 -2.74 9.61
N GLU A 584 1.23 -3.60 10.48
CA GLU A 584 -0.15 -4.09 10.48
C GLU A 584 -1.16 -2.97 10.77
N ASP A 585 -0.96 -2.19 11.84
CA ASP A 585 -1.82 -1.04 12.20
C ASP A 585 -1.80 0.08 11.16
N PHE A 586 -0.62 0.48 10.64
CA PHE A 586 -0.56 1.52 9.60
C PHE A 586 -1.20 1.05 8.30
N LYS A 587 -1.05 -0.23 7.93
CA LYS A 587 -1.71 -0.79 6.76
C LYS A 587 -3.23 -0.68 6.91
N SER A 588 -3.79 -1.17 8.02
CA SER A 588 -5.24 -1.07 8.29
C SER A 588 -5.73 0.38 8.35
N GLY A 589 -4.98 1.29 8.99
CA GLY A 589 -5.32 2.72 9.03
C GLY A 589 -5.31 3.40 7.67
N VAL A 590 -4.38 3.02 6.78
CA VAL A 590 -4.35 3.48 5.37
C VAL A 590 -5.50 2.88 4.58
N GLU A 591 -5.81 1.59 4.76
CA GLU A 591 -6.94 0.92 4.08
C GLU A 591 -8.27 1.60 4.46
N THR A 592 -8.60 1.75 5.75
CA THR A 592 -9.83 2.43 6.20
C THR A 592 -9.89 3.89 5.74
N TYR A 593 -8.77 4.62 5.74
CA TYR A 593 -8.70 5.99 5.21
C TYR A 593 -9.00 6.03 3.71
N LEU A 594 -8.38 5.17 2.91
CA LEU A 594 -8.63 5.12 1.47
C LEU A 594 -10.05 4.67 1.12
N GLU A 595 -10.61 3.70 1.86
CA GLU A 595 -12.00 3.27 1.70
C GLU A 595 -12.98 4.42 2.02
N SER A 596 -12.78 5.13 3.14
CA SER A 596 -13.61 6.31 3.49
C SER A 596 -13.51 7.43 2.45
N ALA A 597 -12.33 7.65 1.87
CA ALA A 597 -12.14 8.61 0.78
C ALA A 597 -12.85 8.20 -0.52
N VAL A 598 -12.85 6.90 -0.84
CA VAL A 598 -13.56 6.36 -2.02
C VAL A 598 -15.08 6.40 -1.83
N GLU A 599 -15.62 5.98 -0.69
CA GLU A 599 -17.07 6.04 -0.44
C GLU A 599 -17.57 7.49 -0.38
N ALA A 600 -16.82 8.41 0.23
CA ALA A 600 -17.14 9.84 0.20
C ALA A 600 -17.14 10.40 -1.24
N GLN A 601 -16.23 9.96 -2.11
CA GLN A 601 -16.22 10.37 -3.51
C GLN A 601 -17.40 9.79 -4.31
N LYS A 602 -17.90 8.59 -3.97
CA LYS A 602 -19.14 8.03 -4.56
C LYS A 602 -20.37 8.81 -4.11
N GLU A 603 -20.48 9.13 -2.82
CA GLU A 603 -21.58 9.93 -2.28
C GLU A 603 -21.61 11.33 -2.95
N LEU A 604 -20.45 11.94 -3.18
CA LEU A 604 -20.35 13.18 -3.95
C LEU A 604 -20.87 13.00 -5.40
N ILE A 605 -20.52 11.90 -6.07
CA ILE A 605 -21.00 11.59 -7.42
C ILE A 605 -22.53 11.41 -7.41
N GLU A 606 -23.09 10.62 -6.48
CA GLU A 606 -24.54 10.39 -6.36
C GLU A 606 -25.31 11.70 -6.11
N ILE A 607 -24.75 12.63 -5.31
CA ILE A 607 -25.32 13.96 -5.10
C ILE A 607 -25.38 14.78 -6.41
N TRP A 608 -24.33 14.75 -7.23
CA TRP A 608 -24.30 15.46 -8.52
C TRP A 608 -25.13 14.78 -9.61
N GLU A 609 -25.16 13.45 -9.66
CA GLU A 609 -26.02 12.68 -10.58
C GLU A 609 -27.51 12.91 -10.27
N THR A 610 -27.89 12.92 -8.98
CA THR A 610 -29.24 13.27 -8.54
C THR A 610 -29.63 14.69 -9.00
N PHE A 611 -28.71 15.65 -8.96
CA PHE A 611 -28.96 17.01 -9.44
C PHE A 611 -29.17 17.07 -10.95
N LEU A 612 -28.34 16.35 -11.71
CA LEU A 612 -28.46 16.32 -13.18
C LEU A 612 -29.83 15.77 -13.60
N MET A 613 -30.28 14.69 -12.95
CA MET A 613 -31.62 14.13 -13.19
C MET A 613 -32.75 15.11 -12.81
N GLN A 614 -32.56 15.97 -11.80
CA GLN A 614 -33.52 17.02 -11.44
C GLN A 614 -33.57 18.14 -12.51
N LEU A 615 -32.43 18.51 -13.09
CA LEU A 615 -32.36 19.51 -14.17
C LEU A 615 -32.97 19.01 -15.49
N ASP A 616 -32.87 17.72 -15.76
CA ASP A 616 -33.42 17.08 -16.98
C ASP A 616 -34.93 16.75 -16.87
N THR A 617 -35.59 17.08 -15.77
CA THR A 617 -37.05 16.84 -15.58
C THR A 617 -37.88 17.97 -16.23
N GLU A 618 -38.87 17.63 -17.07
CA GLU A 618 -39.69 18.63 -17.79
C GLU A 618 -40.58 19.49 -16.86
N GLU A 619 -40.87 20.74 -17.27
CA GLU A 619 -41.65 21.72 -16.49
C GLU A 619 -43.08 21.21 -16.17
N GLY A 620 -43.25 20.66 -14.98
CA GLY A 620 -44.54 20.23 -14.43
C GLY A 620 -44.58 18.78 -13.95
N GLU A 621 -43.58 17.97 -14.26
CA GLU A 621 -43.46 16.63 -13.66
C GLU A 621 -42.88 16.70 -12.24
N THR A 622 -43.32 15.79 -11.36
CA THR A 622 -42.85 15.75 -9.97
C THR A 622 -41.69 14.76 -9.88
N PHE A 623 -40.46 15.27 -9.70
CA PHE A 623 -39.28 14.43 -9.50
C PHE A 623 -39.46 13.51 -8.28
N ILE A 624 -39.51 12.20 -8.50
CA ILE A 624 -39.52 11.18 -7.46
C ILE A 624 -38.11 10.60 -7.34
N PRO A 625 -37.35 10.92 -6.28
CA PRO A 625 -35.99 10.40 -6.11
C PRO A 625 -35.96 8.87 -5.97
N PRO A 626 -34.82 8.22 -6.29
CA PRO A 626 -34.59 6.81 -6.02
C PRO A 626 -34.84 6.44 -4.55
N ALA A 627 -35.34 5.21 -4.31
CA ALA A 627 -35.73 4.73 -2.99
C ALA A 627 -34.54 4.66 -2.01
N GLY A 628 -34.40 5.69 -1.19
CA GLY A 628 -33.29 5.92 -0.27
C GLY A 628 -33.04 7.42 -0.06
N VAL A 629 -33.25 8.24 -1.11
CA VAL A 629 -32.98 9.68 -1.11
C VAL A 629 -34.24 10.47 -0.73
N VAL A 630 -34.56 10.52 0.57
CA VAL A 630 -35.61 11.41 1.12
C VAL A 630 -35.02 12.23 2.26
N ALA A 631 -35.04 13.56 2.12
CA ALA A 631 -34.64 14.46 3.19
C ALA A 631 -35.60 14.33 4.39
N SER A 632 -35.08 14.11 5.59
CA SER A 632 -35.89 14.11 6.81
C SER A 632 -36.28 15.55 7.19
N PRO A 633 -37.57 15.91 7.20
CA PRO A 633 -37.98 17.27 7.55
C PRO A 633 -37.83 17.51 9.06
N THR A 634 -36.83 18.30 9.43
CA THR A 634 -36.66 18.95 10.75
C THR A 634 -36.92 18.07 11.97
N ALA A 635 -35.93 17.26 12.37
CA ALA A 635 -35.95 16.61 13.68
C ALA A 635 -35.53 17.59 14.78
N GLU A 636 -36.38 17.75 15.81
CA GLU A 636 -35.98 18.30 17.11
C GLU A 636 -34.90 17.40 17.76
N PRO A 637 -34.04 17.93 18.67
CA PRO A 637 -32.98 17.14 19.28
C PRO A 637 -33.52 15.87 19.96
N PRO A 638 -32.94 14.68 19.71
CA PRO A 638 -33.54 13.41 20.10
C PRO A 638 -33.64 13.29 21.63
N THR A 639 -34.87 13.17 22.11
CA THR A 639 -35.14 12.76 23.49
C THR A 639 -34.90 11.26 23.66
N SER A 640 -34.58 10.84 24.89
CA SER A 640 -34.02 9.52 25.18
C SER A 640 -34.95 8.36 24.79
N ALA A 641 -34.55 7.58 23.78
CA ALA A 641 -35.12 6.29 23.43
C ALA A 641 -34.04 5.20 23.53
N ASN A 642 -34.17 4.31 24.52
CA ASN A 642 -33.32 3.12 24.64
C ASN A 642 -33.84 2.02 23.69
N GLU A 643 -33.24 1.89 22.51
CA GLU A 643 -33.17 0.60 21.82
C GLU A 643 -31.71 0.30 21.47
N PRO A 644 -31.17 -0.88 21.84
CA PRO A 644 -29.78 -1.21 21.55
C PRO A 644 -29.65 -1.56 20.07
N THR A 645 -29.03 -0.66 19.29
CA THR A 645 -28.48 -1.00 17.99
C THR A 645 -27.41 -2.06 18.19
N ASP A 646 -27.72 -3.30 17.81
CA ASP A 646 -26.88 -4.48 17.99
C ASP A 646 -25.66 -4.42 17.05
N ALA A 647 -24.70 -3.58 17.42
CA ALA A 647 -23.37 -3.47 16.84
C ALA A 647 -22.54 -4.70 17.21
N ARG A 648 -22.99 -5.86 16.74
CA ARG A 648 -22.12 -7.02 16.52
C ARG A 648 -20.90 -6.56 15.73
N ASN A 649 -19.75 -7.15 16.06
CA ASN A 649 -18.50 -6.95 15.35
C ASN A 649 -18.76 -6.97 13.84
N SER A 650 -18.09 -6.09 13.09
CA SER A 650 -17.90 -6.31 11.66
C SER A 650 -17.15 -7.63 11.51
N GLU A 651 -17.89 -8.70 11.19
CA GLU A 651 -17.30 -9.95 10.73
C GLU A 651 -16.39 -9.63 9.55
N GLU A 652 -15.24 -10.31 9.46
CA GLU A 652 -14.35 -10.21 8.29
C GLU A 652 -15.21 -10.38 7.03
N SER A 653 -15.00 -9.57 5.99
CA SER A 653 -15.96 -9.46 4.87
C SER A 653 -16.08 -10.78 4.08
N VAL A 654 -16.97 -11.67 4.56
CA VAL A 654 -17.11 -13.04 4.06
C VAL A 654 -17.68 -12.98 2.66
N ARG A 655 -16.78 -13.11 1.68
CA ARG A 655 -17.13 -13.26 0.27
C ARG A 655 -18.15 -14.38 0.16
N SER A 656 -19.27 -14.10 -0.49
CA SER A 656 -20.41 -15.01 -0.49
C SER A 656 -21.31 -14.73 -1.67
N ILE A 657 -21.94 -15.79 -2.18
CA ILE A 657 -22.81 -15.72 -3.35
C ILE A 657 -24.19 -15.25 -2.93
N ARG A 658 -24.60 -14.09 -3.45
CA ARG A 658 -25.94 -13.55 -3.28
C ARG A 658 -26.79 -13.81 -4.51
N LEU A 659 -28.06 -14.14 -4.29
CA LEU A 659 -29.08 -14.35 -5.31
C LEU A 659 -30.19 -13.31 -5.14
N GLN A 660 -30.65 -12.77 -6.27
CA GLN A 660 -31.84 -11.94 -6.39
C GLN A 660 -32.51 -12.25 -7.73
N GLU A 661 -33.81 -12.00 -7.85
CA GLU A 661 -34.57 -12.20 -9.09
C GLU A 661 -34.34 -11.03 -10.04
N PHE A 662 -34.24 -11.30 -11.35
CA PHE A 662 -34.19 -10.28 -12.39
C PHE A 662 -35.50 -10.32 -13.19
N ASP A 663 -36.18 -9.19 -13.26
CA ASP A 663 -37.39 -9.00 -14.06
C ASP A 663 -36.99 -8.47 -15.45
N PRO A 664 -37.16 -9.26 -16.51
CA PRO A 664 -36.79 -8.86 -17.87
C PRO A 664 -37.81 -7.90 -18.51
N GLU A 665 -39.03 -7.77 -17.99
CA GLU A 665 -40.01 -6.78 -18.45
C GLU A 665 -39.78 -5.42 -17.78
N ALA A 666 -39.43 -5.42 -16.49
CA ALA A 666 -39.07 -4.20 -15.74
C ALA A 666 -37.59 -3.79 -15.86
N GLY A 667 -36.75 -4.61 -16.52
CA GLY A 667 -35.34 -4.34 -16.80
C GLY A 667 -34.42 -4.25 -15.57
N LYS A 668 -34.81 -4.83 -14.44
CA LYS A 668 -34.13 -4.61 -13.14
C LYS A 668 -34.22 -5.79 -12.19
N LEU A 669 -33.39 -5.77 -11.14
CA LEU A 669 -33.51 -6.69 -10.02
C LEU A 669 -34.76 -6.41 -9.18
N VAL A 670 -35.44 -7.46 -8.76
CA VAL A 670 -36.69 -7.43 -7.99
C VAL A 670 -36.65 -8.42 -6.82
N GLY A 671 -37.59 -8.29 -5.89
CA GLY A 671 -37.68 -9.17 -4.72
C GLY A 671 -36.46 -9.08 -3.77
N PRO A 672 -36.34 -10.03 -2.82
CA PRO A 672 -35.31 -9.99 -1.78
C PRO A 672 -33.96 -10.56 -2.23
N SER A 673 -32.88 -9.80 -2.04
CA SER A 673 -31.50 -10.28 -2.23
C SER A 673 -30.98 -11.05 -1.02
N LYS A 674 -30.62 -12.33 -1.19
CA LYS A 674 -30.17 -13.22 -0.10
C LYS A 674 -28.84 -13.90 -0.42
N THR A 675 -27.98 -14.05 0.58
CA THR A 675 -26.84 -14.97 0.48
C THR A 675 -27.35 -16.41 0.44
N ILE A 676 -26.88 -17.19 -0.55
CA ILE A 676 -27.27 -18.60 -0.75
C ILE A 676 -26.12 -19.59 -0.48
N PHE A 677 -24.87 -19.11 -0.53
CA PHE A 677 -23.67 -19.92 -0.37
C PHE A 677 -22.50 -19.05 0.11
N TYR A 678 -21.71 -19.54 1.08
CA TYR A 678 -20.59 -18.81 1.70
C TYR A 678 -19.21 -19.31 1.26
N GLY A 679 -19.15 -20.20 0.27
CA GLY A 679 -17.91 -20.85 -0.14
C GLY A 679 -17.45 -21.99 0.78
N THR A 680 -16.21 -22.40 0.61
CA THR A 680 -15.48 -23.38 1.43
C THR A 680 -14.34 -22.74 2.23
N GLU A 681 -13.60 -23.53 2.98
CA GLU A 681 -12.37 -23.11 3.67
C GLU A 681 -11.24 -22.60 2.75
N LEU A 682 -11.41 -22.66 1.42
CA LEU A 682 -10.47 -22.08 0.45
C LEU A 682 -10.68 -20.56 0.26
N ASP A 683 -11.82 -20.01 0.70
CA ASP A 683 -12.19 -18.59 0.60
C ASP A 683 -12.13 -18.03 -0.84
N LEU A 684 -12.26 -16.71 -0.98
CA LEU A 684 -12.25 -15.97 -2.24
C LEU A 684 -13.30 -16.45 -3.24
N VAL A 685 -14.48 -16.83 -2.73
CA VAL A 685 -15.58 -17.36 -3.54
C VAL A 685 -16.16 -16.30 -4.48
N GLU A 686 -16.12 -16.59 -5.77
CA GLU A 686 -16.53 -15.69 -6.86
C GLU A 686 -17.04 -16.52 -8.07
N GLY A 687 -17.32 -15.88 -9.21
CA GLY A 687 -17.76 -16.55 -10.45
C GLY A 687 -18.91 -17.56 -10.28
N PRO A 688 -20.10 -17.16 -9.78
CA PRO A 688 -21.22 -18.07 -9.56
C PRO A 688 -22.00 -18.38 -10.86
N HIS A 689 -22.04 -19.65 -11.25
CA HIS A 689 -22.89 -20.15 -12.34
C HIS A 689 -23.94 -21.13 -11.81
N LEU A 690 -25.22 -20.94 -12.20
CA LEU A 690 -26.35 -21.78 -11.78
C LEU A 690 -26.91 -22.62 -12.94
N TYR A 691 -27.01 -23.92 -12.73
CA TYR A 691 -27.55 -24.89 -13.70
C TYR A 691 -28.71 -25.68 -13.08
N LYS A 692 -29.67 -26.13 -13.89
CA LYS A 692 -30.80 -26.94 -13.40
C LYS A 692 -30.88 -28.28 -14.11
N ARG A 693 -30.67 -29.39 -13.39
CA ARG A 693 -30.64 -30.76 -13.92
C ARG A 693 -31.29 -31.74 -12.95
N ASN A 694 -32.15 -32.62 -13.44
CA ASN A 694 -32.78 -33.73 -12.67
C ASN A 694 -33.42 -33.29 -11.33
N GLY A 695 -34.05 -32.12 -11.30
CA GLY A 695 -34.70 -31.55 -10.11
C GLY A 695 -33.79 -30.75 -9.18
N TRP A 696 -32.48 -30.78 -9.39
CA TRP A 696 -31.47 -30.04 -8.62
C TRP A 696 -31.06 -28.75 -9.31
N TYR A 697 -30.75 -27.73 -8.50
CA TYR A 697 -29.99 -26.54 -8.87
C TYR A 697 -28.52 -26.79 -8.48
N TYR A 698 -27.61 -26.75 -9.44
CA TYR A 698 -26.16 -26.83 -9.21
C TYR A 698 -25.59 -25.42 -9.20
N LEU A 699 -24.77 -25.11 -8.21
CA LEU A 699 -24.00 -23.88 -8.10
C LEU A 699 -22.52 -24.24 -8.28
N LEU A 700 -21.92 -23.71 -9.34
CA LEU A 700 -20.48 -23.74 -9.59
C LEU A 700 -19.90 -22.38 -9.20
N THR A 701 -18.78 -22.35 -8.50
CA THR A 701 -18.06 -21.12 -8.12
C THR A 701 -16.56 -21.26 -8.38
N ALA A 702 -15.88 -20.15 -8.57
CA ALA A 702 -14.43 -20.06 -8.40
C ALA A 702 -14.10 -19.87 -6.91
N GLU A 703 -12.97 -20.41 -6.44
CA GLU A 703 -12.45 -20.22 -5.07
C GLU A 703 -10.92 -20.17 -5.06
N GLY A 704 -10.34 -19.65 -3.97
CA GLY A 704 -8.89 -19.51 -3.79
C GLY A 704 -8.25 -18.36 -4.58
N GLY A 705 -9.07 -17.59 -5.31
CA GLY A 705 -8.65 -16.49 -6.18
C GLY A 705 -7.87 -16.94 -7.41
N THR A 706 -7.79 -16.08 -8.43
CA THR A 706 -7.23 -16.38 -9.78
C THR A 706 -5.69 -16.56 -9.84
N SER A 707 -5.08 -17.04 -8.75
CA SER A 707 -3.64 -17.31 -8.58
C SER A 707 -3.36 -18.83 -8.51
N TYR A 708 -2.24 -19.26 -7.92
CA TYR A 708 -1.88 -20.69 -7.87
C TYR A 708 -2.79 -21.55 -6.99
N SER A 709 -3.57 -20.95 -6.08
CA SER A 709 -4.54 -21.64 -5.22
C SER A 709 -5.91 -21.89 -5.87
N HIS A 710 -6.13 -21.40 -7.10
CA HIS A 710 -7.42 -21.34 -7.77
C HIS A 710 -8.10 -22.70 -7.93
N ALA A 711 -9.43 -22.71 -7.84
CA ALA A 711 -10.26 -23.90 -7.99
C ALA A 711 -11.63 -23.58 -8.64
N CYS A 712 -12.30 -24.61 -9.16
CA CYS A 712 -13.75 -24.64 -9.36
C CYS A 712 -14.40 -25.51 -8.27
N THR A 713 -15.28 -24.94 -7.47
CA THR A 713 -16.05 -25.63 -6.42
C THR A 713 -17.48 -25.86 -6.90
N LEU A 714 -18.01 -27.07 -6.70
CA LEU A 714 -19.37 -27.43 -7.07
C LEU A 714 -20.22 -27.74 -5.84
N ALA A 715 -21.45 -27.26 -5.85
CA ALA A 715 -22.48 -27.53 -4.85
C ALA A 715 -23.85 -27.74 -5.53
N ARG A 716 -24.85 -28.27 -4.82
CA ARG A 716 -26.23 -28.39 -5.34
C ARG A 716 -27.30 -28.23 -4.26
N SER A 717 -28.51 -27.88 -4.65
CA SER A 717 -29.69 -27.84 -3.77
C SER A 717 -30.97 -28.17 -4.53
N SER A 718 -31.97 -28.72 -3.84
CA SER A 718 -33.32 -28.90 -4.39
C SER A 718 -34.14 -27.60 -4.40
N ASN A 719 -33.63 -26.54 -3.74
CA ASN A 719 -34.20 -25.20 -3.66
C ASN A 719 -33.17 -24.19 -4.15
N ILE A 720 -33.56 -23.26 -5.04
CA ILE A 720 -32.62 -22.25 -5.57
C ILE A 720 -32.04 -21.35 -4.47
N TRP A 721 -32.78 -21.17 -3.37
CA TRP A 721 -32.34 -20.42 -2.17
C TRP A 721 -31.47 -21.22 -1.20
N GLY A 722 -31.11 -22.46 -1.54
CA GLY A 722 -30.34 -23.35 -0.68
C GLY A 722 -31.13 -24.00 0.47
N PRO A 723 -30.44 -24.56 1.48
CA PRO A 723 -28.98 -24.66 1.58
C PRO A 723 -28.38 -25.53 0.46
N TYR A 724 -27.17 -25.21 0.03
CA TYR A 724 -26.43 -25.98 -0.97
C TYR A 724 -25.53 -27.02 -0.28
N GLU A 725 -25.67 -28.29 -0.63
CA GLU A 725 -24.71 -29.35 -0.25
C GLU A 725 -23.49 -29.29 -1.17
N LEU A 726 -22.28 -29.48 -0.62
CA LEU A 726 -21.04 -29.50 -1.39
C LEU A 726 -20.87 -30.84 -2.14
N HIS A 727 -20.25 -30.77 -3.31
CA HIS A 727 -19.74 -31.94 -4.02
C HIS A 727 -18.77 -32.76 -3.13
N PRO A 728 -18.73 -34.11 -3.18
CA PRO A 728 -17.88 -34.91 -2.31
C PRO A 728 -16.36 -34.62 -2.41
N GLN A 729 -15.88 -34.06 -3.53
CA GLN A 729 -14.49 -33.61 -3.68
C GLN A 729 -14.29 -32.11 -3.35
N LYS A 730 -15.38 -31.37 -3.05
CA LYS A 730 -15.50 -29.90 -3.02
C LYS A 730 -15.09 -29.23 -4.34
N HIS A 731 -13.80 -29.19 -4.60
CA HIS A 731 -13.20 -28.65 -5.80
C HIS A 731 -13.23 -29.72 -6.91
N ILE A 732 -14.07 -29.54 -7.93
CA ILE A 732 -14.13 -30.45 -9.08
C ILE A 732 -12.94 -30.27 -10.04
N LEU A 733 -12.31 -29.09 -10.01
CA LEU A 733 -11.12 -28.76 -10.78
C LEU A 733 -10.18 -27.87 -9.95
N THR A 734 -8.90 -28.20 -9.88
CA THR A 734 -7.85 -27.31 -9.35
C THR A 734 -6.45 -27.83 -9.72
N SER A 735 -5.49 -26.92 -9.87
CA SER A 735 -4.05 -27.27 -10.00
C SER A 735 -3.26 -27.06 -8.71
N LYS A 736 -3.90 -26.60 -7.61
CA LYS A 736 -3.20 -26.01 -6.45
C LYS A 736 -2.20 -26.95 -5.77
N ASP A 737 -2.58 -28.22 -5.64
CA ASP A 737 -1.78 -29.28 -5.03
C ASP A 737 -0.89 -30.02 -6.04
N ALA A 738 -0.88 -29.58 -7.31
CA ALA A 738 -0.19 -30.21 -8.43
C ALA A 738 0.74 -29.20 -9.17
N PRO A 739 1.81 -28.70 -8.52
CA PRO A 739 2.64 -27.61 -9.05
C PRO A 739 3.43 -27.95 -10.32
N THR A 740 3.49 -29.22 -10.71
CA THR A 740 4.12 -29.74 -11.94
C THR A 740 3.14 -29.97 -13.09
N ALA A 741 1.84 -29.75 -12.91
CA ALA A 741 0.87 -29.86 -13.99
C ALA A 741 1.09 -28.74 -15.03
N PRO A 742 1.09 -29.01 -16.36
CA PRO A 742 1.33 -28.00 -17.40
C PRO A 742 0.34 -26.83 -17.37
N LEU A 743 -0.90 -27.09 -16.94
CA LEU A 743 -1.95 -26.10 -16.72
C LEU A 743 -2.03 -25.78 -15.22
N GLN A 744 -1.67 -24.56 -14.85
CA GLN A 744 -1.77 -24.02 -13.48
C GLN A 744 -2.94 -23.03 -13.37
N LYS A 745 -3.18 -22.49 -12.17
CA LYS A 745 -4.26 -21.53 -11.86
C LYS A 745 -5.66 -22.02 -12.28
N ALA A 746 -5.91 -23.33 -12.31
CA ALA A 746 -7.12 -23.89 -12.90
C ALA A 746 -8.38 -23.64 -12.05
N GLY A 747 -9.28 -22.79 -12.52
CA GLY A 747 -10.49 -22.37 -11.82
C GLY A 747 -11.39 -21.48 -12.68
N HIS A 748 -12.41 -20.86 -12.07
CA HIS A 748 -13.35 -19.93 -12.73
C HIS A 748 -13.90 -20.50 -14.05
N GLY A 749 -14.61 -21.62 -13.94
CA GLY A 749 -15.10 -22.39 -15.08
C GLY A 749 -16.62 -22.37 -15.26
N ASP A 750 -17.04 -22.77 -16.46
CA ASP A 750 -18.42 -22.79 -16.95
C ASP A 750 -18.71 -24.14 -17.64
N LEU A 751 -19.94 -24.64 -17.54
CA LEU A 751 -20.33 -25.98 -18.00
C LEU A 751 -21.14 -25.93 -19.28
N VAL A 752 -20.71 -26.71 -20.27
CA VAL A 752 -21.44 -26.92 -21.52
C VAL A 752 -21.75 -28.41 -21.69
N GLU A 753 -23.01 -28.73 -22.01
CA GLU A 753 -23.40 -30.05 -22.51
C GLU A 753 -23.62 -29.97 -24.03
N THR A 754 -22.99 -30.91 -24.73
CA THR A 754 -23.12 -31.13 -26.17
C THR A 754 -24.48 -31.75 -26.52
N SER A 755 -24.89 -31.68 -27.78
CA SER A 755 -26.15 -32.26 -28.24
C SER A 755 -26.19 -33.80 -28.21
N ASP A 756 -25.03 -34.47 -28.16
CA ASP A 756 -24.89 -35.90 -27.87
C ASP A 756 -24.77 -36.24 -26.37
N GLY A 757 -24.84 -35.24 -25.48
CA GLY A 757 -24.93 -35.42 -24.03
C GLY A 757 -23.60 -35.54 -23.29
N LYS A 758 -22.46 -35.33 -23.95
CA LYS A 758 -21.16 -35.17 -23.25
C LYS A 758 -21.09 -33.81 -22.57
N ALA A 759 -20.63 -33.78 -21.33
CA ALA A 759 -20.36 -32.55 -20.60
C ALA A 759 -18.89 -32.14 -20.76
N TYR A 760 -18.63 -30.83 -20.77
CA TYR A 760 -17.30 -30.26 -20.70
C TYR A 760 -17.30 -29.07 -19.72
N LEU A 761 -16.22 -28.92 -18.97
CA LEU A 761 -15.93 -27.75 -18.14
C LEU A 761 -14.90 -26.89 -18.88
N VAL A 762 -15.31 -25.72 -19.36
CA VAL A 762 -14.40 -24.66 -19.79
C VAL A 762 -13.87 -23.98 -18.53
N HIS A 763 -12.60 -23.59 -18.50
CA HIS A 763 -11.99 -22.93 -17.34
C HIS A 763 -10.84 -22.02 -17.76
N LEU A 764 -10.44 -21.07 -16.91
CA LEU A 764 -9.17 -20.36 -17.10
C LEU A 764 -8.01 -21.16 -16.49
N GLY A 765 -6.81 -20.92 -17.01
CA GLY A 765 -5.56 -21.40 -16.44
C GLY A 765 -4.39 -20.49 -16.84
N GLY A 766 -3.22 -20.75 -16.28
CA GLY A 766 -1.96 -20.11 -16.69
C GLY A 766 -0.91 -21.18 -17.00
N ARG A 767 -0.07 -20.93 -18.01
CA ARG A 767 1.08 -21.78 -18.36
C ARG A 767 2.39 -21.09 -17.93
N PRO A 768 2.79 -21.18 -16.65
CA PRO A 768 4.01 -20.55 -16.18
C PRO A 768 5.25 -21.16 -16.82
N ARG A 769 6.22 -20.32 -17.18
CA ARG A 769 7.54 -20.75 -17.65
C ARG A 769 8.64 -20.36 -16.66
N THR A 770 9.73 -21.12 -16.68
CA THR A 770 10.88 -21.06 -15.75
C THR A 770 10.54 -21.33 -14.27
N GLN A 771 11.55 -21.39 -13.41
CA GLN A 771 11.38 -21.51 -11.95
C GLN A 771 10.73 -20.25 -11.32
N ALA A 772 10.73 -19.11 -12.01
CA ALA A 772 10.06 -17.89 -11.54
C ALA A 772 8.52 -17.95 -11.59
N ARG A 773 7.95 -19.01 -12.21
CA ARG A 773 6.51 -19.24 -12.38
C ARG A 773 5.75 -18.03 -12.97
N ARG A 774 6.28 -17.45 -14.05
CA ARG A 774 5.72 -16.27 -14.74
C ARG A 774 4.85 -16.69 -15.93
N CYS A 775 3.63 -16.17 -16.01
CA CYS A 775 2.65 -16.45 -17.07
C CYS A 775 2.63 -15.29 -18.09
N VAL A 776 3.52 -15.31 -19.08
CA VAL A 776 3.60 -14.24 -20.10
C VAL A 776 2.37 -14.12 -20.98
N LEU A 777 1.68 -15.24 -21.22
CA LEU A 777 0.41 -15.28 -21.95
C LEU A 777 -0.79 -14.85 -21.07
N GLY A 778 -0.55 -14.45 -19.82
CA GLY A 778 -1.57 -14.13 -18.83
C GLY A 778 -2.38 -15.34 -18.42
N ARG A 779 -3.71 -15.23 -18.51
CA ARG A 779 -4.67 -16.31 -18.24
C ARG A 779 -5.31 -16.75 -19.54
N GLU A 780 -5.15 -18.03 -19.86
CA GLU A 780 -5.58 -18.67 -21.10
C GLU A 780 -6.84 -19.52 -20.86
N THR A 781 -7.67 -19.69 -21.88
CA THR A 781 -8.84 -20.58 -21.79
C THR A 781 -8.44 -22.03 -22.04
N SER A 782 -8.94 -22.94 -21.22
CA SER A 782 -8.77 -24.39 -21.32
C SER A 782 -10.12 -25.08 -21.20
N ILE A 783 -10.19 -26.36 -21.59
CA ILE A 783 -11.42 -27.15 -21.55
C ILE A 783 -11.10 -28.57 -21.07
N GLN A 784 -11.95 -29.13 -20.22
CA GLN A 784 -11.84 -30.49 -19.69
C GLN A 784 -13.12 -31.28 -20.00
N GLU A 785 -12.98 -32.55 -20.37
CA GLU A 785 -14.12 -33.45 -20.52
C GLU A 785 -14.66 -33.84 -19.13
N ALA A 786 -15.98 -33.83 -18.98
CA ALA A 786 -16.67 -34.08 -17.73
C ALA A 786 -17.79 -35.12 -17.94
N TYR A 787 -18.20 -35.77 -16.86
CA TYR A 787 -19.30 -36.73 -16.88
C TYR A 787 -20.17 -36.61 -15.64
N TRP A 788 -21.46 -36.87 -15.84
CA TRP A 788 -22.42 -37.03 -14.74
C TRP A 788 -22.38 -38.47 -14.25
N SER A 789 -22.18 -38.65 -12.94
CA SER A 789 -22.19 -39.93 -12.23
C SER A 789 -23.60 -40.31 -11.77
N ASP A 790 -23.83 -41.59 -11.46
CA ASP A 790 -25.13 -42.15 -11.05
C ASP A 790 -25.66 -41.54 -9.72
N ASP A 791 -24.78 -40.96 -8.91
CA ASP A 791 -25.12 -40.19 -7.69
C ASP A 791 -25.58 -38.74 -7.98
N GLY A 792 -25.64 -38.36 -9.25
CA GLY A 792 -26.06 -37.04 -9.71
C GLY A 792 -25.01 -35.95 -9.49
N TRP A 793 -23.73 -36.30 -9.42
CA TRP A 793 -22.63 -35.33 -9.37
C TRP A 793 -21.84 -35.29 -10.67
N LEU A 794 -21.20 -34.15 -10.95
CA LEU A 794 -20.35 -33.96 -12.12
C LEU A 794 -18.87 -34.14 -11.72
N TYR A 795 -18.18 -35.03 -12.43
CA TYR A 795 -16.76 -35.30 -12.25
C TYR A 795 -15.97 -34.98 -13.51
N ILE A 796 -14.74 -34.50 -13.34
CA ILE A 796 -13.79 -34.28 -14.45
C ILE A 796 -13.12 -35.61 -14.82
N LYS A 797 -13.01 -35.89 -16.12
CA LYS A 797 -12.32 -37.08 -16.65
C LYS A 797 -10.85 -37.01 -16.25
N ASN A 798 -10.32 -38.13 -15.74
CA ASN A 798 -8.99 -38.27 -15.13
C ASN A 798 -8.80 -37.59 -13.75
N GLY A 799 -9.81 -36.93 -13.19
CA GLY A 799 -9.79 -36.31 -11.85
C GLY A 799 -9.64 -34.78 -11.87
N PRO A 800 -9.48 -34.14 -10.69
CA PRO A 800 -9.59 -32.67 -10.57
C PRO A 800 -8.36 -31.89 -11.05
N VAL A 801 -7.23 -32.55 -11.33
CA VAL A 801 -6.07 -31.89 -11.96
C VAL A 801 -6.33 -31.78 -13.46
N PRO A 802 -6.24 -30.59 -14.08
CA PRO A 802 -6.55 -30.41 -15.50
C PRO A 802 -5.65 -31.29 -16.40
N SER A 803 -6.26 -32.00 -17.34
CA SER A 803 -5.54 -32.74 -18.38
C SER A 803 -4.94 -31.77 -19.41
N HIS A 804 -3.68 -31.99 -19.81
CA HIS A 804 -3.00 -31.19 -20.84
C HIS A 804 -3.56 -31.45 -22.26
N GLN A 805 -4.10 -32.65 -22.50
CA GLN A 805 -4.75 -33.03 -23.75
C GLN A 805 -6.14 -33.59 -23.44
N VAL A 806 -7.14 -33.21 -24.24
CA VAL A 806 -8.56 -33.53 -24.03
C VAL A 806 -9.22 -33.88 -25.37
N GLU A 807 -10.09 -34.89 -25.36
CA GLU A 807 -10.78 -35.38 -26.56
C GLU A 807 -12.00 -34.50 -26.89
N LEU A 808 -11.89 -33.73 -27.98
CA LEU A 808 -12.97 -32.87 -28.47
C LEU A 808 -13.66 -33.49 -29.70
N PRO A 809 -14.97 -33.26 -29.93
CA PRO A 809 -15.70 -33.71 -31.11
C PRO A 809 -15.39 -32.83 -32.35
N ALA A 810 -14.11 -32.47 -32.55
CA ALA A 810 -13.65 -31.55 -33.60
C ALA A 810 -12.26 -31.96 -34.12
N ALA A 811 -11.95 -31.61 -35.37
CA ALA A 811 -10.62 -31.79 -35.93
C ALA A 811 -9.68 -30.67 -35.47
N ARG A 812 -8.48 -31.02 -34.99
CA ARG A 812 -7.41 -30.07 -34.65
C ARG A 812 -6.63 -29.68 -35.91
N ASP A 813 -6.66 -28.40 -36.25
CA ASP A 813 -5.87 -27.80 -37.34
C ASP A 813 -4.91 -26.75 -36.75
N GLU A 814 -3.64 -27.11 -36.61
CA GLU A 814 -2.61 -26.18 -36.12
C GLU A 814 -2.02 -25.28 -37.20
N THR A 815 -2.35 -25.48 -38.49
CA THR A 815 -1.73 -24.71 -39.57
C THR A 815 -2.04 -23.22 -39.43
N LYS A 816 -3.20 -22.87 -38.86
CA LYS A 816 -3.61 -21.51 -38.53
C LYS A 816 -2.99 -20.96 -37.25
N TYR A 817 -2.63 -21.82 -36.29
CA TYR A 817 -1.99 -21.40 -35.04
C TYR A 817 -0.54 -20.97 -35.32
N TRP A 818 0.21 -21.79 -36.06
CA TRP A 818 1.60 -21.54 -36.44
C TRP A 818 1.79 -20.66 -37.69
N ALA A 819 0.72 -20.13 -38.29
CA ALA A 819 0.81 -19.27 -39.47
C ALA A 819 1.45 -17.90 -39.16
N GLU A 820 2.25 -17.38 -40.09
CA GLU A 820 2.62 -15.96 -40.05
C GLU A 820 1.36 -15.09 -40.28
N GLN A 821 1.06 -14.23 -39.31
CA GLN A 821 0.00 -13.23 -39.42
C GLN A 821 0.60 -11.93 -39.96
N ARG A 822 0.31 -11.58 -41.22
CA ARG A 822 0.74 -10.32 -41.84
C ARG A 822 -0.44 -9.39 -42.07
N TYR A 823 -0.45 -8.29 -41.33
CA TYR A 823 -1.49 -7.26 -41.37
C TYR A 823 -1.07 -6.11 -42.27
N VAL A 824 -1.91 -5.81 -43.27
CA VAL A 824 -1.84 -4.59 -44.07
C VAL A 824 -3.05 -3.75 -43.67
N PHE A 825 -2.83 -2.46 -43.42
CA PHE A 825 -3.86 -1.55 -42.91
C PHE A 825 -4.47 -0.77 -44.07
N ASP A 826 -5.76 -0.97 -44.33
CA ASP A 826 -6.47 -0.36 -45.45
C ASP A 826 -7.91 0.07 -45.10
N ASN A 827 -8.45 0.98 -45.90
CA ASN A 827 -9.82 1.50 -45.80
C ASN A 827 -10.92 0.43 -45.97
N THR A 828 -10.62 -0.76 -46.50
CA THR A 828 -11.61 -1.79 -46.82
C THR A 828 -11.84 -2.77 -45.68
N ASN A 829 -10.80 -3.08 -44.89
CA ASN A 829 -10.85 -4.07 -43.81
C ASN A 829 -10.83 -3.45 -42.41
N GLY A 830 -10.45 -2.18 -42.28
CA GLY A 830 -10.38 -1.48 -41.00
C GLY A 830 -9.19 -1.91 -40.15
N LEU A 831 -9.34 -1.87 -38.82
CA LEU A 831 -8.38 -2.46 -37.89
C LEU A 831 -8.78 -3.92 -37.60
N HIS A 832 -7.85 -4.86 -37.76
CA HIS A 832 -8.11 -6.29 -37.55
C HIS A 832 -8.38 -6.64 -36.07
N GLU A 833 -9.28 -7.58 -35.81
CA GLU A 833 -9.79 -7.92 -34.46
C GLU A 833 -8.74 -8.38 -33.44
N ASP A 834 -7.58 -8.89 -33.91
CA ASP A 834 -6.40 -9.15 -33.08
C ASP A 834 -5.92 -7.91 -32.30
N PHE A 835 -6.05 -6.72 -32.88
CA PHE A 835 -5.55 -5.47 -32.32
C PHE A 835 -6.57 -4.79 -31.42
N GLN A 836 -6.08 -4.28 -30.30
CA GLN A 836 -6.82 -3.49 -29.33
C GLN A 836 -6.02 -2.24 -28.96
N TRP A 837 -6.74 -1.22 -28.49
CA TRP A 837 -6.19 0.01 -27.93
C TRP A 837 -6.59 0.13 -26.46
N LEU A 838 -5.97 1.06 -25.73
CA LEU A 838 -6.19 1.20 -24.30
C LEU A 838 -7.28 2.24 -23.98
N ARG A 839 -8.40 1.74 -23.45
CA ARG A 839 -9.45 2.44 -22.68
C ARG A 839 -10.28 3.52 -23.38
N THR A 840 -9.74 4.30 -24.30
CA THR A 840 -10.47 5.45 -24.86
C THR A 840 -11.70 5.03 -25.69
N PRO A 841 -12.87 5.67 -25.49
CA PRO A 841 -14.04 5.50 -26.34
C PRO A 841 -13.95 6.29 -27.66
N GLU A 842 -12.92 7.13 -27.83
CA GLU A 842 -12.65 7.98 -29.00
C GLU A 842 -11.41 7.48 -29.78
N PRO A 843 -11.48 6.31 -30.45
CA PRO A 843 -10.32 5.70 -31.13
C PRO A 843 -9.79 6.56 -32.29
N GLU A 844 -10.65 7.31 -32.98
CA GLU A 844 -10.25 8.23 -34.07
C GLU A 844 -9.34 9.38 -33.59
N ARG A 845 -9.28 9.64 -32.27
CA ARG A 845 -8.32 10.58 -31.68
C ARG A 845 -6.92 10.00 -31.53
N ILE A 846 -6.75 8.68 -31.52
CA ILE A 846 -5.45 8.01 -31.34
C ILE A 846 -4.93 7.31 -32.61
N PHE A 847 -5.82 6.80 -33.48
CA PHE A 847 -5.40 6.15 -34.72
C PHE A 847 -6.37 6.33 -35.90
N SER A 848 -5.83 6.12 -37.10
CA SER A 848 -6.54 6.04 -38.37
C SER A 848 -5.95 4.90 -39.20
N VAL A 849 -6.77 4.21 -39.99
CA VAL A 849 -6.35 3.11 -40.90
C VAL A 849 -6.54 3.45 -42.39
N LYS A 850 -6.73 4.74 -42.70
CA LYS A 850 -7.12 5.20 -44.05
C LYS A 850 -5.99 5.04 -45.06
N ASP A 851 -4.77 5.40 -44.69
CA ASP A 851 -3.61 5.43 -45.57
C ASP A 851 -2.43 4.76 -44.83
N GLY A 852 -2.59 3.46 -44.56
CA GLY A 852 -1.80 2.72 -43.55
C GLY A 852 -2.32 2.97 -42.13
N LEU A 853 -1.70 2.32 -41.13
CA LEU A 853 -1.99 2.60 -39.72
C LEU A 853 -1.24 3.86 -39.31
N GLN A 854 -1.97 4.95 -39.14
CA GLN A 854 -1.46 6.21 -38.64
C GLN A 854 -1.80 6.32 -37.16
N LEU A 855 -0.78 6.44 -36.30
CA LEU A 855 -0.95 6.77 -34.88
C LEU A 855 -0.70 8.26 -34.70
N VAL A 856 -1.65 8.97 -34.10
CA VAL A 856 -1.51 10.40 -33.81
C VAL A 856 -0.87 10.55 -32.43
N GLY A 857 0.25 11.28 -32.32
CA GLY A 857 0.97 11.42 -31.06
C GLY A 857 0.11 11.97 -29.92
N ARG A 858 0.10 11.25 -28.80
CA ARG A 858 -0.59 11.61 -27.54
C ARG A 858 0.34 11.44 -26.33
N GLU A 859 -0.19 11.02 -25.19
CA GLU A 859 0.53 10.84 -23.93
C GLU A 859 1.57 9.70 -24.02
N SER A 860 2.37 9.54 -22.97
CA SER A 860 3.29 8.40 -22.88
C SER A 860 2.56 7.09 -22.65
N VAL A 861 3.17 5.97 -23.07
CA VAL A 861 2.66 4.60 -22.81
C VAL A 861 2.55 4.22 -21.32
N GLY A 862 3.04 5.09 -20.43
CA GLY A 862 2.86 5.01 -18.98
C GLY A 862 1.59 5.70 -18.44
N SER A 863 0.80 6.38 -19.29
CA SER A 863 -0.39 7.13 -18.85
C SER A 863 -1.61 6.22 -18.58
N TRP A 864 -2.62 6.79 -17.92
CA TRP A 864 -3.93 6.16 -17.72
C TRP A 864 -4.93 6.50 -18.84
N PHE A 865 -4.75 7.63 -19.54
CA PHE A 865 -5.74 8.19 -20.48
C PHE A 865 -5.37 7.92 -21.96
N GLU A 866 -5.03 8.96 -22.73
CA GLU A 866 -4.86 8.90 -24.18
C GLU A 866 -3.49 8.36 -24.59
N GLN A 867 -3.34 7.04 -24.54
CA GLN A 867 -2.23 6.35 -25.20
C GLN A 867 -2.58 6.07 -26.66
N ALA A 868 -1.81 6.63 -27.61
CA ALA A 868 -1.84 6.14 -28.99
C ALA A 868 -0.98 4.88 -29.10
N LEU A 869 -1.56 3.76 -28.65
CA LEU A 869 -0.99 2.41 -28.65
C LEU A 869 -2.02 1.45 -29.24
N VAL A 870 -1.60 0.69 -30.25
CA VAL A 870 -2.41 -0.32 -30.95
C VAL A 870 -1.63 -1.62 -31.00
N ALA A 871 -2.11 -2.65 -30.30
CA ALA A 871 -1.37 -3.88 -30.05
C ALA A 871 -2.25 -5.14 -30.03
N ARG A 872 -1.67 -6.29 -30.38
CA ARG A 872 -2.32 -7.61 -30.33
C ARG A 872 -1.73 -8.49 -29.23
N ARG A 873 -2.49 -9.49 -28.78
CA ARG A 873 -2.07 -10.43 -27.71
C ARG A 873 -0.85 -11.26 -28.13
N GLN A 874 0.10 -11.47 -27.21
CA GLN A 874 1.05 -12.56 -27.35
C GLN A 874 0.31 -13.89 -27.18
N THR A 875 0.36 -14.77 -28.20
CA THR A 875 -0.36 -16.07 -28.22
C THR A 875 0.58 -17.29 -28.27
N HIS A 876 1.88 -17.04 -28.29
CA HIS A 876 2.97 -18.02 -28.31
C HIS A 876 4.09 -17.55 -27.37
N PHE A 877 4.81 -18.49 -26.75
CA PHE A 877 5.95 -18.15 -25.88
C PHE A 877 7.07 -17.47 -26.67
N SER A 878 7.54 -18.11 -27.76
CA SER A 878 8.45 -17.51 -28.73
C SER A 878 7.75 -17.05 -30.01
N TYR A 879 8.16 -15.90 -30.54
CA TYR A 879 7.66 -15.31 -31.79
C TYR A 879 8.61 -14.20 -32.28
N ASP A 880 8.40 -13.74 -33.52
CA ASP A 880 8.96 -12.49 -34.04
C ASP A 880 7.82 -11.50 -34.34
N ALA A 881 8.06 -10.21 -34.14
CA ALA A 881 7.17 -9.15 -34.61
C ALA A 881 7.95 -8.06 -35.33
N GLU A 882 7.42 -7.53 -36.43
CA GLU A 882 8.07 -6.47 -37.21
C GLU A 882 7.08 -5.46 -37.79
N THR A 883 7.56 -4.25 -38.05
CA THR A 883 6.83 -3.16 -38.70
C THR A 883 7.79 -2.28 -39.52
N VAL A 884 7.25 -1.44 -40.38
CA VAL A 884 8.00 -0.35 -41.03
C VAL A 884 7.32 0.97 -40.69
N ILE A 885 8.07 1.85 -40.03
CA ILE A 885 7.63 3.17 -39.58
C ILE A 885 8.15 4.27 -40.51
N ASP A 886 7.27 5.24 -40.79
CA ASP A 886 7.60 6.54 -41.36
C ASP A 886 7.29 7.62 -40.31
N PHE A 887 8.35 8.25 -39.77
CA PHE A 887 8.28 9.22 -38.69
C PHE A 887 9.49 10.15 -38.72
N SER A 888 9.24 11.46 -38.59
CA SER A 888 10.25 12.53 -38.60
C SER A 888 10.09 13.40 -37.34
N PRO A 889 10.50 12.92 -36.16
CA PRO A 889 10.44 13.68 -34.91
C PRO A 889 11.31 14.93 -34.99
N THR A 890 11.00 15.94 -34.18
CA THR A 890 11.75 17.22 -34.15
C THR A 890 12.47 17.50 -32.83
N ASP A 891 12.25 16.69 -31.80
CA ASP A 891 12.93 16.73 -30.50
C ASP A 891 12.75 15.39 -29.74
N GLU A 892 13.33 15.29 -28.55
CA GLU A 892 13.33 14.11 -27.69
C GLU A 892 11.97 13.78 -27.02
N ARG A 893 10.93 14.56 -27.34
CA ARG A 893 9.58 14.43 -26.78
C ARG A 893 8.58 13.84 -27.78
N GLN A 894 9.01 13.63 -29.02
CA GLN A 894 8.25 12.97 -30.09
C GLN A 894 8.88 11.60 -30.38
N PHE A 895 8.23 10.51 -29.96
CA PHE A 895 8.78 9.17 -30.12
C PHE A 895 7.71 8.12 -30.47
N ALA A 896 7.97 7.33 -31.51
CA ALA A 896 7.04 6.33 -32.04
C ALA A 896 7.79 5.08 -32.51
N GLY A 897 7.17 3.89 -32.41
CA GLY A 897 7.84 2.64 -32.78
C GLY A 897 7.16 1.36 -32.33
N LEU A 898 7.96 0.32 -32.10
CA LEU A 898 7.54 -1.06 -31.84
C LEU A 898 7.61 -1.37 -30.34
N ILE A 899 6.51 -1.86 -29.75
CA ILE A 899 6.38 -2.06 -28.30
C ILE A 899 5.94 -3.49 -27.94
N ALA A 900 6.57 -4.04 -26.91
CA ALA A 900 6.07 -5.18 -26.14
C ALA A 900 5.59 -4.66 -24.78
N TYR A 901 4.32 -4.92 -24.43
CA TYR A 901 3.61 -4.21 -23.36
C TYR A 901 2.79 -5.18 -22.51
N TYR A 902 2.83 -5.03 -21.19
CA TYR A 902 1.86 -5.65 -20.29
C TYR A 902 1.03 -4.58 -19.58
N CYS A 903 1.67 -3.57 -19.00
CA CYS A 903 1.01 -2.41 -18.40
C CYS A 903 1.98 -1.22 -18.30
N ARG A 904 1.52 -0.08 -17.75
CA ARG A 904 2.33 1.14 -17.51
C ARG A 904 3.57 0.95 -16.63
N TYR A 905 3.74 -0.21 -16.00
CA TYR A 905 4.88 -0.57 -15.13
C TYR A 905 5.78 -1.66 -15.76
N ASN A 906 5.39 -2.20 -16.92
CA ASN A 906 5.93 -3.42 -17.52
C ASN A 906 5.87 -3.32 -19.05
N PHE A 907 6.92 -2.79 -19.67
CA PHE A 907 7.03 -2.66 -21.13
C PHE A 907 8.48 -2.52 -21.62
N PHE A 908 8.68 -2.84 -22.90
CA PHE A 908 9.90 -2.61 -23.68
C PHE A 908 9.52 -1.96 -25.00
N TYR A 909 10.10 -0.81 -25.33
CA TYR A 909 9.66 0.06 -26.43
C TYR A 909 10.86 0.57 -27.24
N LEU A 910 11.04 0.05 -28.46
CA LEU A 910 12.01 0.56 -29.43
C LEU A 910 11.37 1.69 -30.22
N THR A 911 11.93 2.89 -30.10
CA THR A 911 11.38 4.12 -30.67
C THR A 911 12.31 4.73 -31.71
N VAL A 912 11.73 5.33 -32.75
CA VAL A 912 12.33 6.43 -33.51
C VAL A 912 12.01 7.72 -32.75
N THR A 913 13.04 8.45 -32.35
CA THR A 913 12.99 9.76 -31.67
C THR A 913 13.95 10.73 -32.37
N ALA A 914 14.02 11.97 -31.91
CA ALA A 914 15.16 12.84 -32.17
C ALA A 914 15.94 13.13 -30.87
N ASP A 915 17.17 13.59 -30.99
CA ASP A 915 17.94 14.19 -29.91
C ASP A 915 17.59 15.70 -29.73
N ALA A 916 18.25 16.34 -28.77
CA ALA A 916 18.05 17.75 -28.45
C ALA A 916 18.56 18.74 -29.53
N ASP A 917 19.38 18.28 -30.47
CA ASP A 917 19.81 19.02 -31.67
C ASP A 917 18.96 18.64 -32.92
N GLY A 918 17.89 17.86 -32.72
CA GLY A 918 16.93 17.47 -33.75
C GLY A 918 17.44 16.40 -34.72
N GLN A 919 18.52 15.67 -34.41
CA GLN A 919 18.98 14.55 -35.24
C GLN A 919 18.22 13.27 -34.87
N ARG A 920 17.86 12.47 -35.87
CA ARG A 920 16.98 11.32 -35.67
C ARG A 920 17.76 10.11 -35.16
N GLU A 921 17.25 9.46 -34.12
CA GLU A 921 17.90 8.31 -33.49
C GLU A 921 16.90 7.22 -33.07
N LEU A 922 17.43 6.03 -32.81
CA LEU A 922 16.72 4.93 -32.19
C LEU A 922 17.05 4.88 -30.70
N LEU A 923 15.99 4.90 -29.89
CA LEU A 923 16.07 4.86 -28.42
C LEU A 923 15.17 3.73 -27.89
N ILE A 924 15.68 2.95 -26.93
CA ILE A 924 14.90 1.92 -26.24
C ILE A 924 14.52 2.39 -24.84
N GLN A 925 13.22 2.47 -24.58
CA GLN A 925 12.65 2.74 -23.26
C GLN A 925 12.17 1.41 -22.64
N SER A 926 12.55 1.11 -21.40
CA SER A 926 12.04 -0.05 -20.66
C SER A 926 11.56 0.31 -19.25
N SER A 927 10.58 -0.45 -18.76
CA SER A 927 10.10 -0.43 -17.38
C SER A 927 9.85 -1.87 -16.96
N GLU A 928 10.58 -2.36 -15.96
CA GLU A 928 10.77 -3.80 -15.69
C GLU A 928 10.18 -4.20 -14.32
N ALA A 929 8.90 -3.90 -14.13
CA ALA A 929 8.15 -3.99 -12.86
C ALA A 929 8.62 -2.97 -11.80
N SER A 930 7.83 -1.92 -11.59
CA SER A 930 8.05 -0.95 -10.50
C SER A 930 6.75 -0.24 -10.11
N TRP A 931 6.00 -0.84 -9.20
CA TRP A 931 4.83 -0.22 -8.56
C TRP A 931 5.23 0.49 -7.26
N PRO A 932 4.61 1.63 -6.88
CA PRO A 932 3.48 2.29 -7.54
C PRO A 932 3.86 3.30 -8.64
N GLU A 933 5.12 3.70 -8.76
CA GLU A 933 5.49 4.90 -9.52
C GLU A 933 5.72 4.68 -11.03
N GLY A 934 6.28 3.52 -11.41
CA GLY A 934 6.87 3.26 -12.72
C GLY A 934 8.31 3.75 -12.79
N CYS A 935 9.25 2.81 -12.86
CA CYS A 935 10.67 3.10 -13.03
C CYS A 935 11.07 2.85 -14.48
N LEU A 936 11.30 3.93 -15.23
CA LEU A 936 12.06 3.82 -16.47
C LEU A 936 13.51 3.49 -16.11
N GLN A 937 14.08 2.44 -16.72
CA GLN A 937 15.49 2.12 -16.52
C GLN A 937 16.35 3.27 -17.08
N LEU A 938 17.17 3.87 -16.22
CA LEU A 938 18.03 5.01 -16.56
C LEU A 938 19.48 4.75 -16.08
N PRO A 939 20.50 5.00 -16.93
CA PRO A 939 20.40 5.47 -18.32
C PRO A 939 19.73 4.42 -19.24
N PHE A 940 19.15 4.90 -20.33
CA PHE A 940 18.68 4.04 -21.41
C PHE A 940 19.87 3.34 -22.09
N ALA A 941 19.58 2.35 -22.96
CA ALA A 941 20.60 1.83 -23.87
C ALA A 941 21.11 2.95 -24.80
N ASP A 942 22.41 2.90 -25.16
CA ASP A 942 23.05 3.91 -26.00
C ASP A 942 22.27 4.12 -27.33
N PRO A 943 21.85 5.36 -27.67
CA PRO A 943 21.05 5.59 -28.86
C PRO A 943 21.80 5.31 -30.16
N VAL A 944 21.10 4.81 -31.17
CA VAL A 944 21.64 4.61 -32.52
C VAL A 944 21.16 5.74 -33.44
N GLN A 945 22.05 6.67 -33.73
CA GLN A 945 21.81 7.77 -34.67
C GLN A 945 21.59 7.23 -36.10
N ILE A 946 20.55 7.70 -36.77
CA ILE A 946 20.10 7.26 -38.10
C ILE A 946 19.90 8.46 -39.04
N PRO A 947 19.80 8.28 -40.37
CA PRO A 947 19.49 9.38 -41.27
C PRO A 947 18.18 10.09 -40.88
N ASN A 948 18.11 11.42 -41.00
CA ASN A 948 16.95 12.22 -40.57
C ASN A 948 15.68 11.97 -41.42
N GLU A 949 15.81 11.38 -42.61
CA GLU A 949 14.72 11.11 -43.55
C GLU A 949 14.64 9.62 -43.92
N GLY A 950 13.50 9.20 -44.47
CA GLY A 950 13.26 7.83 -44.93
C GLY A 950 12.72 6.89 -43.85
N LYS A 951 12.20 5.75 -44.28
CA LYS A 951 11.53 4.75 -43.43
C LYS A 951 12.52 3.86 -42.69
N VAL A 952 12.13 3.40 -41.52
CA VAL A 952 12.90 2.45 -40.70
C VAL A 952 12.10 1.16 -40.53
N LYS A 953 12.73 0.01 -40.74
CA LYS A 953 12.17 -1.28 -40.31
C LYS A 953 12.53 -1.50 -38.84
N LEU A 954 11.55 -1.80 -38.01
CA LEU A 954 11.72 -2.15 -36.59
C LEU A 954 11.25 -3.58 -36.38
N ALA A 955 12.00 -4.38 -35.62
CA ALA A 955 11.64 -5.75 -35.28
C ALA A 955 12.05 -6.11 -33.85
N LEU A 956 11.34 -7.08 -33.27
CA LEU A 956 11.73 -7.76 -32.04
C LEU A 956 11.54 -9.27 -32.20
N SER A 957 12.37 -10.01 -31.47
CA SER A 957 12.25 -11.47 -31.35
C SER A 957 12.19 -11.84 -29.87
N ILE A 958 11.32 -12.79 -29.52
CA ILE A 958 11.26 -13.39 -28.19
C ILE A 958 11.59 -14.88 -28.30
N ARG A 959 12.51 -15.36 -27.44
CA ARG A 959 12.94 -16.76 -27.35
C ARG A 959 13.02 -17.19 -25.89
N GLY A 960 12.03 -17.96 -25.43
CA GLY A 960 11.85 -18.27 -24.01
C GLY A 960 11.63 -17.00 -23.19
N SER A 961 12.62 -16.60 -22.37
CA SER A 961 12.61 -15.35 -21.59
C SER A 961 13.38 -14.19 -22.25
N HIS A 962 14.06 -14.40 -23.38
CA HIS A 962 14.93 -13.38 -23.98
C HIS A 962 14.17 -12.56 -25.02
N LEU A 963 14.17 -11.23 -24.90
CA LEU A 963 13.72 -10.28 -25.91
C LEU A 963 14.92 -9.54 -26.50
N GLN A 964 15.10 -9.59 -27.82
CA GLN A 964 16.10 -8.79 -28.55
C GLN A 964 15.40 -7.91 -29.60
N PHE A 965 15.74 -6.63 -29.58
CA PHE A 965 15.34 -5.66 -30.60
C PHE A 965 16.32 -5.63 -31.78
N SER A 966 15.80 -5.32 -32.97
CA SER A 966 16.58 -5.12 -34.18
C SER A 966 15.94 -4.09 -35.13
N TYR A 967 16.73 -3.53 -36.03
CA TYR A 967 16.30 -2.50 -36.98
C TYR A 967 16.95 -2.68 -38.36
N ALA A 968 16.41 -2.05 -39.40
CA ALA A 968 17.08 -1.94 -40.70
C ALA A 968 16.71 -0.63 -41.43
N LEU A 969 17.66 -0.09 -42.19
CA LEU A 969 17.52 1.15 -42.96
C LEU A 969 17.34 0.83 -44.46
N GLY A 970 16.08 0.84 -44.92
CA GLY A 970 15.71 0.43 -46.28
C GLY A 970 15.13 -0.99 -46.36
N GLU A 971 14.39 -1.28 -47.44
CA GLU A 971 13.56 -2.50 -47.53
C GLU A 971 14.35 -3.81 -47.74
N GLU A 972 15.51 -3.74 -48.40
CA GLU A 972 16.41 -4.89 -48.62
C GLU A 972 17.57 -4.98 -47.60
N ALA A 973 17.62 -4.07 -46.63
CA ALA A 973 18.69 -4.05 -45.63
C ALA A 973 18.54 -5.20 -44.62
N ARG A 974 19.67 -5.76 -44.19
CA ARG A 974 19.71 -6.79 -43.13
C ARG A 974 19.32 -6.16 -41.79
N LEU A 975 18.56 -6.91 -40.97
CA LEU A 975 18.33 -6.55 -39.57
C LEU A 975 19.63 -6.57 -38.76
N GLU A 976 19.91 -5.45 -38.10
CA GLU A 976 20.98 -5.27 -37.11
C GLU A 976 20.38 -5.25 -35.70
N GLU A 977 21.02 -5.88 -34.73
CA GLU A 977 20.58 -5.91 -33.32
C GLU A 977 20.84 -4.54 -32.66
N VAL A 978 19.89 -4.08 -31.84
CA VAL A 978 19.98 -2.80 -31.11
C VAL A 978 19.58 -2.97 -29.65
N GLY A 979 20.38 -2.40 -28.75
CA GLY A 979 20.22 -2.56 -27.30
C GLY A 979 20.57 -3.95 -26.77
N PRO A 980 20.50 -4.13 -25.43
CA PRO A 980 20.75 -5.41 -24.78
C PRO A 980 19.59 -6.40 -24.97
N VAL A 981 19.84 -7.67 -24.62
CA VAL A 981 18.80 -8.68 -24.44
C VAL A 981 18.06 -8.42 -23.12
N TYR A 982 16.73 -8.30 -23.17
CA TYR A 982 15.87 -8.05 -22.00
C TYR A 982 15.15 -9.33 -21.52
N ASP A 983 14.72 -9.35 -20.25
CA ASP A 983 13.88 -10.41 -19.69
C ASP A 983 12.40 -10.18 -20.04
N ALA A 984 11.96 -10.79 -21.15
CA ALA A 984 10.57 -10.80 -21.60
C ALA A 984 9.59 -11.31 -20.54
N SER A 985 10.03 -12.14 -19.58
CA SER A 985 9.13 -12.78 -18.62
C SER A 985 8.54 -11.80 -17.60
N VAL A 986 9.06 -10.57 -17.49
CA VAL A 986 8.43 -9.49 -16.70
C VAL A 986 7.13 -8.96 -17.31
N LEU A 987 6.79 -9.33 -18.55
CA LEU A 987 5.50 -9.06 -19.19
C LEU A 987 4.47 -10.14 -18.80
N SER A 988 4.19 -10.28 -17.50
CA SER A 988 3.33 -11.36 -16.96
C SER A 988 2.46 -10.88 -15.79
N ASP A 989 1.40 -11.65 -15.50
CA ASP A 989 0.51 -11.39 -14.35
C ASP A 989 1.31 -11.21 -13.05
N GLU A 990 2.29 -12.08 -12.82
CA GLU A 990 3.15 -12.10 -11.63
C GLU A 990 4.07 -10.88 -11.52
N CYS A 991 4.23 -10.09 -12.58
CA CYS A 991 5.12 -8.94 -12.62
C CYS A 991 4.42 -7.60 -12.88
N GLY A 992 3.13 -7.57 -13.23
CA GLY A 992 2.33 -6.38 -13.61
C GLY A 992 2.18 -5.23 -12.59
N GLY A 993 3.00 -5.20 -11.53
CA GLY A 993 3.11 -4.13 -10.55
C GLY A 993 2.40 -4.41 -9.22
N HIS A 994 1.12 -4.75 -9.26
CA HIS A 994 0.32 -4.88 -8.03
C HIS A 994 0.72 -6.10 -7.20
N GLN A 995 1.03 -5.89 -5.92
CA GLN A 995 1.23 -7.00 -4.99
C GLN A 995 -0.10 -7.76 -4.78
N ALA A 996 -0.03 -9.08 -4.89
CA ALA A 996 -1.10 -10.07 -4.74
C ALA A 996 -2.26 -10.07 -5.77
N HIS A 997 -2.97 -8.95 -6.03
CA HIS A 997 -4.32 -9.03 -6.65
C HIS A 997 -4.69 -7.91 -7.66
N GLY A 998 -3.80 -7.49 -8.57
CA GLY A 998 -4.12 -6.41 -9.54
C GLY A 998 -3.63 -6.60 -10.98
N SER A 999 -3.31 -7.83 -11.39
CA SER A 999 -2.71 -8.14 -12.69
C SER A 999 -3.48 -9.28 -13.36
N PHE A 1000 -4.17 -8.99 -14.47
CA PHE A 1000 -5.24 -9.86 -14.97
C PHE A 1000 -5.27 -10.06 -16.50
N THR A 1001 -4.26 -9.61 -17.25
CA THR A 1001 -4.29 -9.53 -18.73
C THR A 1001 -3.42 -10.57 -19.43
N GLY A 1002 -2.11 -10.37 -19.46
CA GLY A 1002 -1.15 -11.03 -20.36
C GLY A 1002 -0.40 -10.04 -21.24
N ALA A 1003 0.69 -10.48 -21.89
CA ALA A 1003 1.52 -9.65 -22.76
C ALA A 1003 0.83 -9.32 -24.10
N PHE A 1004 1.14 -8.14 -24.61
CA PHE A 1004 0.75 -7.62 -25.92
C PHE A 1004 1.98 -7.17 -26.70
N VAL A 1005 1.89 -7.18 -28.03
CA VAL A 1005 2.90 -6.65 -28.94
C VAL A 1005 2.24 -5.83 -30.04
N GLY A 1006 2.82 -4.68 -30.38
CA GLY A 1006 2.18 -3.71 -31.26
C GLY A 1006 3.04 -2.50 -31.55
N VAL A 1007 2.36 -1.41 -31.88
CA VAL A 1007 2.99 -0.11 -32.19
C VAL A 1007 2.40 1.00 -31.34
N ALA A 1008 3.20 2.02 -31.05
CA ALA A 1008 2.80 3.19 -30.29
C ALA A 1008 3.40 4.49 -30.86
N ALA A 1009 2.79 5.62 -30.50
CA ALA A 1009 3.30 6.96 -30.76
C ALA A 1009 2.98 7.90 -29.58
N SER A 1010 3.96 8.68 -29.16
CA SER A 1010 3.82 9.72 -28.13
C SER A 1010 4.37 11.03 -28.64
N ASP A 1011 3.66 12.11 -28.35
CA ASP A 1011 4.08 13.48 -28.62
C ASP A 1011 3.82 14.31 -27.36
N LEU A 1012 4.83 14.34 -26.49
CA LEU A 1012 4.74 15.03 -25.21
C LEU A 1012 4.77 16.55 -25.36
N ASN A 1013 4.92 17.09 -26.58
CA ASN A 1013 4.70 18.51 -26.89
C ASN A 1013 3.23 18.83 -27.23
N GLY A 1014 2.34 17.84 -27.30
CA GLY A 1014 0.95 18.06 -27.67
C GLY A 1014 0.77 18.62 -29.09
N THR A 1015 1.75 18.42 -29.98
CA THR A 1015 1.70 18.88 -31.38
C THR A 1015 1.06 17.87 -32.35
N GLU A 1016 0.48 16.80 -31.81
CA GLU A 1016 -0.25 15.75 -32.53
C GLU A 1016 0.59 15.04 -33.63
N LYS A 1017 1.91 14.95 -33.43
CA LYS A 1017 2.84 14.40 -34.41
C LYS A 1017 2.48 12.97 -34.81
N THR A 1018 2.05 12.79 -36.05
CA THR A 1018 1.59 11.49 -36.56
C THR A 1018 2.76 10.60 -37.00
N ALA A 1019 2.70 9.32 -36.63
CA ALA A 1019 3.59 8.26 -37.12
C ALA A 1019 2.81 7.30 -38.02
N SER A 1020 3.39 6.91 -39.16
CA SER A 1020 2.72 6.00 -40.12
C SER A 1020 3.39 4.63 -40.14
N PHE A 1021 2.60 3.57 -40.00
CA PHE A 1021 3.06 2.18 -39.99
C PHE A 1021 2.51 1.44 -41.21
N GLY A 1022 3.41 0.97 -42.08
CA GLY A 1022 3.04 0.41 -43.39
C GLY A 1022 2.43 -1.00 -43.35
N TYR A 1023 2.82 -1.81 -42.35
CA TYR A 1023 2.29 -3.13 -42.07
C TYR A 1023 2.69 -3.57 -40.65
N PHE A 1024 2.13 -4.67 -40.17
CA PHE A 1024 2.62 -5.37 -38.98
C PHE A 1024 2.69 -6.87 -39.27
N VAL A 1025 3.75 -7.55 -38.83
CA VAL A 1025 3.83 -9.02 -38.85
C VAL A 1025 3.91 -9.54 -37.43
N TYR A 1026 3.21 -10.64 -37.16
CA TYR A 1026 3.44 -11.52 -36.03
C TYR A 1026 3.71 -12.94 -36.55
N ARG A 1027 4.90 -13.48 -36.27
CA ARG A 1027 5.37 -14.78 -36.73
C ARG A 1027 5.58 -15.72 -35.53
N PRO A 1028 4.70 -16.72 -35.32
CA PRO A 1028 4.91 -17.77 -34.35
C PRO A 1028 6.25 -18.50 -34.53
N VAL A 1029 6.92 -18.86 -33.45
CA VAL A 1029 8.14 -19.67 -33.47
C VAL A 1029 8.04 -20.75 -32.41
N SER A 1030 8.28 -22.02 -32.78
CA SER A 1030 8.50 -23.07 -31.79
C SER A 1030 9.98 -23.06 -31.35
N HIS A 1031 10.21 -22.93 -30.05
CA HIS A 1031 11.56 -22.93 -29.46
C HIS A 1031 11.63 -23.99 -28.35
N GLU A 1032 12.80 -24.62 -28.16
CA GLU A 1032 12.98 -25.75 -27.24
C GLU A 1032 12.63 -25.42 -25.77
N SER A 1033 12.77 -24.15 -25.36
CA SER A 1033 12.38 -23.66 -24.03
C SER A 1033 10.87 -23.69 -23.78
N ASP A 1034 10.07 -23.76 -24.83
CA ASP A 1034 8.65 -23.41 -24.77
C ASP A 1034 7.77 -24.60 -24.42
N GLY A 1035 8.32 -25.83 -24.39
CA GLY A 1035 7.63 -27.02 -23.88
C GLY A 1035 6.21 -27.17 -24.41
N TYR A 1036 6.07 -27.27 -25.73
CA TYR A 1036 4.82 -27.65 -26.42
C TYR A 1036 4.72 -29.18 -26.56
N ASP A 1037 5.86 -29.88 -26.72
CA ASP A 1037 5.95 -31.33 -26.94
C ASP A 1037 6.19 -32.15 -25.65
N SER A 1038 6.04 -31.54 -24.47
CA SER A 1038 6.40 -32.09 -23.14
C SER A 1038 5.21 -32.33 -22.22
#